data_AF-A0A971KA33-F1
#
_entry.id   AF-A0A971KA33-F1
#
_cell.length_a   1.000
_cell.length_b   1.000
_cell.length_c   1.000
_cell.angle_alpha   90.00
_cell.angle_beta   90.00
_cell.angle_gamma   90.00
#
_symmetry.space_group_name_H-M   'P 1'
#
loop_
_entity.id
_entity.type
_entity.pdbx_description
1 polymer ?
#
loop_
_entity_poly.entity_id
_entity_poly.type
_entity_poly.pdbx_seq_one_letter_code
_entity_poly.pdbx_strand_id
1 'polypeptide(L)'
;MHQLIHNGIIVPQPPQPLGLTLGVRGTPMALNPQQEEMAMAWAQKVDTPYVDDPVFQANFLSDFLPILGIDEPLSISDLDFSAYVEVLRKEQARKKRQSPEERKAQAQERKAAREELKQAYGYAIVDGLRVELGNYMAEPSGLFMGRGQHPLRGRWKQGAQQSDISLNLSPDAPMPEGDWKECVWVPDSMWVARWLDKLSNKVKYVWLADTTPVKQVHEAAKFDKATRLQDAIERVRAAILQDMADERPRTRMIATACYLIDALCLRVGDEKDPDEADTVGATTLRPEHLRFMSGSVVAFHFLGKDSVEWRKKIKLPPLVRANLEQLVAEARPSSQGNTTARDLPQIFPDIGSSSVNQYLSAIMPGLSAKVFRTFHATNAVWDSLTASQVKEQSPEYAKWQAVSEANLQAAVLCNHTRKAGVNWATARKRYDERLAKAEARRETVRTALQDARQERQAAKQMLTAQPEPDEKAAARLSKSIDRLSNKINKLSERSAKADLAVGKIKAQMAVAQQKRTWNLSTSLKSYIDPRVYHRWGQQVGYDVLAKYYPTILQRKFAWVRLEGDRLTRTANAVVVVRTCLAQDVEKLVSIFAEAGKGQPGCQLPATAEEISAAYLPSLDKPWCEAIIACDEAGRAVGMAVLGPERQEGKLTLVGLFAILAPGETREEVAEALAVELQNRFRTYQVHHPKQDSELDASDLSWVPFAPEVAEILGLTANDDDALDETAVEEPSELE
;
A
#
# COMPACT_ATOMS: atom_id res chain seq x y z
N MET A 1 10.38 19.49 5.99
CA MET A 1 11.23 19.20 4.81
C MET A 1 11.95 20.49 4.45
N HIS A 2 13.16 20.41 3.93
CA HIS A 2 13.95 21.57 3.51
C HIS A 2 13.88 21.83 2.00
N GLN A 3 13.59 20.79 1.20
CA GLN A 3 13.52 20.85 -0.26
C GLN A 3 12.33 20.02 -0.78
N LEU A 4 11.66 20.53 -1.81
CA LEU A 4 10.60 19.84 -2.55
C LEU A 4 10.58 20.34 -4.01
N ILE A 5 11.08 19.53 -4.92
CA ILE A 5 11.15 19.83 -6.37
C ILE A 5 10.29 18.82 -7.13
N HIS A 6 9.40 19.29 -8.01
CA HIS A 6 8.57 18.43 -8.85
C HIS A 6 8.08 19.15 -10.11
N ASN A 7 7.70 18.39 -11.14
CA ASN A 7 7.25 18.92 -12.44
C ASN A 7 5.75 19.29 -12.48
N GLY A 8 5.17 19.72 -11.36
CA GLY A 8 3.71 19.90 -11.24
C GLY A 8 2.92 18.58 -11.26
N ILE A 9 1.67 18.62 -11.72
CA ILE A 9 0.79 17.45 -11.90
C ILE A 9 0.09 17.50 -13.26
N ILE A 10 -0.44 16.38 -13.72
CA ILE A 10 -1.20 16.33 -14.97
C ILE A 10 -2.65 16.72 -14.72
N VAL A 11 -3.17 17.68 -15.48
CA VAL A 11 -4.61 17.94 -15.59
C VAL A 11 -5.13 17.22 -16.83
N PRO A 12 -5.98 16.17 -16.69
CA PRO A 12 -6.50 15.44 -17.84
C PRO A 12 -7.30 16.37 -18.77
N GLN A 13 -7.00 16.30 -20.06
CA GLN A 13 -7.78 17.01 -21.07
C GLN A 13 -9.17 16.35 -21.23
N PRO A 14 -10.23 17.14 -21.47
CA PRO A 14 -11.54 16.59 -21.74
C PRO A 14 -11.52 15.73 -23.03
N PRO A 15 -12.37 14.69 -23.14
CA PRO A 15 -12.49 13.92 -24.37
C PRO A 15 -12.85 14.81 -25.57
N GLN A 16 -12.38 14.45 -26.76
CA GLN A 16 -12.81 15.13 -27.97
C GLN A 16 -14.32 14.93 -28.20
N PRO A 17 -15.07 15.98 -28.58
CA PRO A 17 -16.49 15.86 -28.90
C PRO A 17 -16.69 14.96 -30.12
N LEU A 18 -17.74 14.14 -30.12
CA LEU A 18 -18.10 13.27 -31.23
C LEU A 18 -19.09 13.95 -32.18
N GLY A 19 -19.66 15.11 -31.79
CA GLY A 19 -20.61 15.86 -32.60
C GLY A 19 -21.98 15.17 -32.70
N LEU A 20 -22.36 14.41 -31.68
CA LEU A 20 -23.65 13.70 -31.63
C LEU A 20 -24.79 14.61 -31.17
N THR A 21 -26.02 14.21 -31.48
CA THR A 21 -27.23 14.90 -31.05
C THR A 21 -27.88 14.22 -29.84
N LEU A 22 -28.46 15.02 -28.96
CA LEU A 22 -29.35 14.56 -27.89
C LEU A 22 -30.81 14.72 -28.34
N GLY A 23 -31.64 13.67 -28.22
CA GLY A 23 -33.07 13.84 -28.43
C GLY A 23 -33.72 14.50 -27.22
N VAL A 24 -34.45 15.59 -27.41
CA VAL A 24 -35.22 16.28 -26.36
C VAL A 24 -36.68 16.27 -26.77
N ARG A 25 -37.52 15.49 -26.07
CA ARG A 25 -38.93 15.23 -26.44
C ARG A 25 -39.10 14.85 -27.93
N GLY A 26 -38.19 14.03 -28.45
CA GLY A 26 -38.17 13.60 -29.85
C GLY A 26 -37.56 14.59 -30.85
N THR A 27 -37.13 15.78 -30.42
CA THR A 27 -36.44 16.75 -31.29
C THR A 27 -34.92 16.64 -31.11
N PRO A 28 -34.13 16.45 -32.17
CA PRO A 28 -32.68 16.38 -32.06
C PRO A 28 -32.07 17.75 -31.74
N MET A 29 -31.18 17.79 -30.75
CA MET A 29 -30.44 18.97 -30.32
C MET A 29 -28.93 18.70 -30.47
N ALA A 30 -28.22 19.59 -31.16
CA ALA A 30 -26.76 19.54 -31.23
C ALA A 30 -26.16 20.04 -29.91
N LEU A 31 -25.12 19.35 -29.41
CA LEU A 31 -24.47 19.69 -28.16
C LEU A 31 -23.11 20.36 -28.40
N ASN A 32 -22.73 21.28 -27.52
CA ASN A 32 -21.36 21.78 -27.42
C ASN A 32 -20.45 20.76 -26.68
N PRO A 33 -19.12 20.94 -26.66
CA PRO A 33 -18.21 19.96 -26.07
C PRO A 33 -18.49 19.64 -24.59
N GLN A 34 -18.84 20.63 -23.77
CA GLN A 34 -19.14 20.42 -22.34
C GLN A 34 -20.45 19.65 -22.15
N GLN A 35 -21.50 20.03 -22.90
CA GLN A 35 -22.79 19.33 -22.89
C GLN A 35 -22.62 17.88 -23.35
N GLU A 36 -21.81 17.66 -24.37
CA GLU A 36 -21.51 16.33 -24.89
C GLU A 36 -20.74 15.47 -23.87
N GLU A 37 -19.78 16.05 -23.15
CA GLU A 37 -19.07 15.37 -22.06
C GLU A 37 -20.05 14.90 -20.96
N MET A 38 -21.00 15.76 -20.56
CA MET A 38 -22.03 15.43 -19.58
C MET A 38 -22.97 14.32 -20.08
N ALA A 39 -23.41 14.40 -21.35
CA ALA A 39 -24.25 13.39 -21.96
C ALA A 39 -23.56 12.01 -22.04
N MET A 40 -22.26 12.01 -22.39
CA MET A 40 -21.44 10.79 -22.39
C MET A 40 -21.27 10.23 -20.96
N ALA A 41 -21.05 11.10 -19.97
CA ALA A 41 -20.92 10.68 -18.58
C ALA A 41 -22.20 10.01 -18.05
N TRP A 42 -23.39 10.49 -18.47
CA TRP A 42 -24.66 9.83 -18.21
C TRP A 42 -24.78 8.48 -18.94
N ALA A 43 -24.49 8.44 -20.25
CA ALA A 43 -24.56 7.22 -21.06
C ALA A 43 -23.70 6.08 -20.48
N GLN A 44 -22.54 6.39 -19.89
CA GLN A 44 -21.67 5.44 -19.20
C GLN A 44 -22.31 4.78 -17.97
N LYS A 45 -23.43 5.30 -17.45
CA LYS A 45 -24.12 4.77 -16.26
C LYS A 45 -25.38 3.97 -16.57
N VAL A 46 -25.84 3.94 -17.82
CA VAL A 46 -27.13 3.32 -18.22
C VAL A 46 -27.25 1.85 -17.78
N ASP A 47 -26.15 1.09 -17.77
CA ASP A 47 -26.15 -0.32 -17.31
C ASP A 47 -25.86 -0.48 -15.81
N THR A 48 -26.01 0.58 -15.01
CA THR A 48 -25.74 0.58 -13.57
C THR A 48 -26.98 0.94 -12.76
N PRO A 49 -27.11 0.48 -11.50
CA PRO A 49 -28.26 0.84 -10.66
C PRO A 49 -28.40 2.34 -10.35
N TYR A 50 -27.42 3.17 -10.72
CA TYR A 50 -27.46 4.60 -10.46
C TYR A 50 -28.46 5.33 -11.37
N VAL A 51 -28.68 4.86 -12.60
CA VAL A 51 -29.64 5.54 -13.48
C VAL A 51 -31.08 5.33 -13.05
N ASP A 52 -31.35 4.33 -12.21
CA ASP A 52 -32.67 4.09 -11.61
C ASP A 52 -32.88 4.88 -10.30
N ASP A 53 -31.85 5.56 -9.78
CA ASP A 53 -31.91 6.29 -8.53
C ASP A 53 -32.54 7.68 -8.73
N PRO A 54 -33.71 7.97 -8.11
CA PRO A 54 -34.42 9.22 -8.34
C PRO A 54 -33.63 10.47 -7.97
N VAL A 55 -32.81 10.41 -6.91
CA VAL A 55 -31.97 11.55 -6.49
C VAL A 55 -30.83 11.74 -7.48
N PHE A 56 -30.27 10.64 -7.99
CA PHE A 56 -29.20 10.70 -8.99
C PHE A 56 -29.71 11.33 -10.30
N GLN A 57 -30.89 10.92 -10.78
CA GLN A 57 -31.55 11.52 -11.93
C GLN A 57 -31.83 13.01 -11.70
N ALA A 58 -32.50 13.36 -10.59
CA ALA A 58 -32.88 14.72 -10.28
C ALA A 58 -31.66 15.65 -10.19
N ASN A 59 -30.59 15.20 -9.53
CA ASN A 59 -29.35 15.96 -9.43
C ASN A 59 -28.66 16.16 -10.77
N PHE A 60 -28.58 15.10 -11.60
CA PHE A 60 -28.02 15.23 -12.93
C PHE A 60 -28.80 16.25 -13.77
N LEU A 61 -30.13 16.16 -13.79
CA LEU A 61 -30.99 17.09 -14.53
C LEU A 61 -30.85 18.52 -14.01
N SER A 62 -30.70 18.71 -12.69
CA SER A 62 -30.51 20.03 -12.09
C SER A 62 -29.23 20.73 -12.52
N ASP A 63 -28.18 19.98 -12.91
CA ASP A 63 -26.95 20.54 -13.46
C ASP A 63 -26.98 20.59 -14.99
N PHE A 64 -27.64 19.61 -15.64
CA PHE A 64 -27.57 19.45 -17.10
C PHE A 64 -28.54 20.35 -17.86
N LEU A 65 -29.80 20.49 -17.41
CA LEU A 65 -30.80 21.31 -18.11
C LEU A 65 -30.40 22.79 -18.21
N PRO A 66 -29.87 23.44 -17.15
CA PRO A 66 -29.40 24.82 -17.26
C PRO A 66 -28.26 24.98 -18.26
N ILE A 67 -27.35 24.00 -18.34
CA ILE A 67 -26.23 24.02 -19.30
C ILE A 67 -26.73 23.83 -20.74
N LEU A 68 -27.85 23.13 -20.95
CA LEU A 68 -28.53 23.04 -22.25
C LEU A 68 -29.32 24.31 -22.60
N GLY A 69 -29.49 25.25 -21.67
CA GLY A 69 -30.37 26.42 -21.85
C GLY A 69 -31.86 26.04 -21.82
N ILE A 70 -32.22 24.98 -21.09
CA ILE A 70 -33.61 24.52 -20.93
C ILE A 70 -34.06 24.87 -19.51
N ASP A 71 -34.99 25.80 -19.40
CA ASP A 71 -35.58 26.21 -18.11
C ASP A 71 -36.81 25.37 -17.73
N GLU A 72 -37.39 24.65 -18.69
CA GLU A 72 -38.53 23.77 -18.44
C GLU A 72 -38.13 22.52 -17.65
N PRO A 73 -38.94 22.09 -16.67
CA PRO A 73 -38.69 20.85 -15.96
C PRO A 73 -38.87 19.67 -16.91
N LEU A 74 -37.77 18.93 -17.14
CA LEU A 74 -37.76 17.67 -17.88
C LEU A 74 -37.49 16.51 -16.94
N SER A 75 -38.04 15.35 -17.29
CA SER A 75 -37.67 14.06 -16.73
C SER A 75 -36.54 13.43 -17.54
N ILE A 76 -35.87 12.42 -16.98
CA ILE A 76 -34.81 11.73 -17.73
C ILE A 76 -35.36 11.02 -18.97
N SER A 77 -36.63 10.59 -18.95
CA SER A 77 -37.31 9.97 -20.09
C SER A 77 -37.59 10.94 -21.24
N ASP A 78 -37.55 12.25 -20.99
CA ASP A 78 -37.67 13.26 -22.05
C ASP A 78 -36.36 13.43 -22.85
N LEU A 79 -35.26 12.86 -22.35
CA LEU A 79 -33.92 12.94 -22.94
C LEU A 79 -33.51 11.59 -23.53
N ASP A 80 -33.22 11.55 -24.82
CA ASP A 80 -32.76 10.36 -25.52
C ASP A 80 -31.24 10.36 -25.70
N PHE A 81 -30.57 9.52 -24.90
CA PHE A 81 -29.12 9.30 -24.94
C PHE A 81 -28.70 8.13 -25.86
N SER A 82 -29.62 7.59 -26.69
CA SER A 82 -29.38 6.36 -27.47
C SER A 82 -28.15 6.46 -28.39
N ALA A 83 -27.92 7.61 -29.01
CA ALA A 83 -26.73 7.83 -29.85
C ALA A 83 -25.41 7.63 -29.07
N TYR A 84 -25.34 8.16 -27.85
CA TYR A 84 -24.19 8.02 -26.96
C TYR A 84 -24.03 6.58 -26.45
N VAL A 85 -25.14 5.95 -26.06
CA VAL A 85 -25.16 4.55 -25.62
C VAL A 85 -24.71 3.62 -26.76
N GLU A 86 -25.09 3.90 -28.00
CA GLU A 86 -24.67 3.11 -29.16
C GLU A 86 -23.15 3.17 -29.39
N VAL A 87 -22.54 4.35 -29.22
CA VAL A 87 -21.07 4.49 -29.27
C VAL A 87 -20.39 3.59 -28.23
N LEU A 88 -20.85 3.63 -26.98
CA LEU A 88 -20.31 2.79 -25.92
C LEU A 88 -20.50 1.29 -26.22
N ARG A 89 -21.66 0.91 -26.75
CA ARG A 89 -21.94 -0.48 -27.16
C ARG A 89 -21.05 -0.93 -28.32
N LYS A 90 -20.84 -0.10 -29.33
CA LYS A 90 -19.90 -0.36 -30.44
C LYS A 90 -18.48 -0.53 -29.92
N GLU A 91 -18.05 0.32 -29.00
CA GLU A 91 -16.71 0.22 -28.39
C GLU A 91 -16.56 -1.06 -27.57
N GLN A 92 -17.55 -1.43 -26.76
CA GLN A 92 -17.57 -2.67 -26.00
C GLN A 92 -17.56 -3.90 -26.93
N ALA A 93 -18.35 -3.89 -28.01
CA ALA A 93 -18.39 -4.95 -29.01
C ALA A 93 -17.04 -5.09 -29.72
N ARG A 94 -16.41 -3.97 -30.10
CA ARG A 94 -15.05 -3.95 -30.65
C ARG A 94 -14.06 -4.58 -29.68
N LYS A 95 -14.03 -4.14 -28.42
CA LYS A 95 -13.17 -4.70 -27.36
C LYS A 95 -13.39 -6.21 -27.17
N LYS A 96 -14.63 -6.69 -27.27
CA LYS A 96 -14.97 -8.12 -27.20
C LYS A 96 -14.48 -8.92 -28.41
N ARG A 97 -14.49 -8.35 -29.61
CA ARG A 97 -14.01 -8.97 -30.86
C ARG A 97 -12.49 -8.97 -31.02
N GLN A 98 -11.77 -8.13 -30.28
CA GLN A 98 -10.30 -8.07 -30.33
C GLN A 98 -9.64 -9.42 -30.03
N SER A 99 -8.60 -9.72 -30.79
CA SER A 99 -7.78 -10.91 -30.56
C SER A 99 -6.98 -10.79 -29.24
N PRO A 100 -6.53 -11.91 -28.65
CA PRO A 100 -5.63 -11.86 -27.50
C PRO A 100 -4.33 -11.08 -27.77
N GLU A 101 -3.82 -11.12 -29.01
CA GLU A 101 -2.59 -10.43 -29.43
C GLU A 101 -2.80 -8.91 -29.50
N GLU A 102 -3.87 -8.45 -30.13
CA GLU A 102 -4.23 -7.02 -30.17
C GLU A 102 -4.42 -6.44 -28.77
N ARG A 103 -5.10 -7.18 -27.90
CA ARG A 103 -5.29 -6.79 -26.50
C ARG A 103 -3.96 -6.66 -25.75
N LYS A 104 -3.01 -7.56 -26.02
CA LYS A 104 -1.67 -7.53 -25.43
C LYS A 104 -0.86 -6.34 -25.95
N ALA A 105 -0.87 -6.09 -27.26
CA ALA A 105 -0.18 -4.97 -27.88
C ALA A 105 -0.69 -3.62 -27.32
N GLN A 106 -2.00 -3.40 -27.32
CA GLN A 106 -2.59 -2.18 -26.74
C GLN A 106 -2.34 -2.03 -25.23
N ALA A 107 -2.22 -3.15 -24.50
CA ALA A 107 -1.85 -3.11 -23.09
C ALA A 107 -0.38 -2.71 -22.88
N GLN A 108 0.52 -3.13 -23.78
CA GLN A 108 1.92 -2.71 -23.77
C GLN A 108 2.06 -1.22 -24.11
N GLU A 109 1.36 -0.74 -25.13
CA GLU A 109 1.34 0.68 -25.51
C GLU A 109 0.84 1.58 -24.36
N ARG A 110 -0.32 1.25 -23.76
CA ARG A 110 -0.82 1.97 -22.58
C ARG A 110 0.14 1.91 -21.39
N LYS A 111 0.88 0.81 -21.24
CA LYS A 111 1.88 0.67 -20.17
C LYS A 111 3.08 1.59 -20.45
N ALA A 112 3.56 1.65 -21.68
CA ALA A 112 4.66 2.51 -22.09
C ALA A 112 4.31 3.99 -21.90
N ALA A 113 3.16 4.44 -22.43
CA ALA A 113 2.68 5.81 -22.25
C ALA A 113 2.50 6.18 -20.76
N ARG A 114 1.98 5.25 -19.95
CA ARG A 114 1.85 5.48 -18.50
C ARG A 114 3.21 5.59 -17.81
N GLU A 115 4.19 4.79 -18.22
CA GLU A 115 5.53 4.82 -17.66
C GLU A 115 6.22 6.13 -18.01
N GLU A 116 6.12 6.60 -19.25
CA GLU A 116 6.64 7.90 -19.69
C GLU A 116 6.04 9.05 -18.86
N LEU A 117 4.71 9.09 -18.71
CA LEU A 117 4.06 10.08 -17.85
C LEU A 117 4.48 9.95 -16.38
N LYS A 118 4.72 8.73 -15.90
CA LYS A 118 5.21 8.51 -14.54
C LYS A 118 6.65 9.00 -14.38
N GLN A 119 7.51 8.82 -15.37
CA GLN A 119 8.88 9.35 -15.33
C GLN A 119 8.87 10.89 -15.26
N ALA A 120 8.02 11.53 -16.05
CA ALA A 120 7.92 13.00 -16.07
C ALA A 120 7.23 13.60 -14.84
N TYR A 121 6.13 13.03 -14.35
CA TYR A 121 5.29 13.66 -13.31
C TYR A 121 5.11 12.81 -12.04
N GLY A 122 5.52 11.55 -12.06
CA GLY A 122 5.29 10.60 -10.98
C GLY A 122 6.33 10.65 -9.85
N TYR A 123 7.29 11.57 -9.91
CA TYR A 123 8.38 11.71 -8.94
C TYR A 123 8.57 13.16 -8.48
N ALA A 124 9.17 13.30 -7.30
CA ALA A 124 9.66 14.56 -6.75
C ALA A 124 11.05 14.35 -6.12
N ILE A 125 11.84 15.41 -5.97
CA ILE A 125 13.02 15.42 -5.10
C ILE A 125 12.63 16.01 -3.75
N VAL A 126 12.83 15.25 -2.67
CA VAL A 126 12.57 15.68 -1.29
C VAL A 126 13.85 15.52 -0.50
N ASP A 127 14.40 16.63 -0.02
CA ASP A 127 15.65 16.66 0.75
C ASP A 127 16.77 15.83 0.08
N GLY A 128 16.99 16.07 -1.22
CA GLY A 128 18.00 15.37 -2.02
C GLY A 128 17.65 13.93 -2.42
N LEU A 129 16.44 13.42 -2.13
CA LEU A 129 16.01 12.07 -2.51
C LEU A 129 14.93 12.08 -3.58
N ARG A 130 15.12 11.31 -4.66
CA ARG A 130 14.08 11.09 -5.66
C ARG A 130 13.03 10.12 -5.12
N VAL A 131 11.80 10.58 -4.96
CA VAL A 131 10.69 9.86 -4.33
C VAL A 131 9.44 9.81 -5.20
N GLU A 132 8.65 8.74 -5.10
CA GLU A 132 7.40 8.59 -5.86
C GLU A 132 6.26 9.47 -5.30
N LEU A 133 5.41 9.96 -6.20
CA LEU A 133 4.11 10.55 -5.85
C LEU A 133 3.04 9.46 -5.72
N GLY A 134 2.10 9.64 -4.79
CA GLY A 134 1.01 8.68 -4.58
C GLY A 134 0.00 8.67 -5.75
N ASN A 135 -0.15 9.82 -6.39
CA ASN A 135 -0.86 10.06 -7.65
C ASN A 135 -0.23 11.31 -8.28
N TYR A 136 -0.38 11.50 -9.58
CA TYR A 136 0.18 12.67 -10.29
C TYR A 136 -0.79 13.25 -11.33
N MET A 137 -2.08 12.85 -11.25
CA MET A 137 -3.15 13.34 -12.12
C MET A 137 -4.28 13.96 -11.28
N ALA A 138 -4.77 15.13 -11.68
CA ALA A 138 -6.00 15.69 -11.13
C ALA A 138 -7.20 14.79 -11.49
N GLU A 139 -8.24 14.81 -10.67
CA GLU A 139 -9.47 14.06 -10.95
C GLU A 139 -10.20 14.69 -12.15
N PRO A 140 -10.59 13.91 -13.18
CA PRO A 140 -11.32 14.44 -14.33
C PRO A 140 -12.76 14.80 -13.95
N SER A 141 -13.42 15.56 -14.82
CA SER A 141 -14.85 15.84 -14.70
C SER A 141 -15.71 14.57 -14.79
N GLY A 142 -16.87 14.59 -14.14
CA GLY A 142 -17.84 13.50 -14.26
C GLY A 142 -18.96 13.56 -13.24
N LEU A 143 -19.80 12.52 -13.23
CA LEU A 143 -20.90 12.43 -12.27
C LEU A 143 -20.39 11.99 -10.89
N PHE A 144 -20.76 12.74 -9.86
CA PHE A 144 -20.43 12.40 -8.49
C PHE A 144 -21.23 11.17 -8.04
N MET A 145 -20.55 10.06 -7.77
CA MET A 145 -21.25 8.82 -7.42
C MET A 145 -21.74 8.78 -5.96
N GLY A 146 -21.05 9.47 -5.05
CA GLY A 146 -21.31 9.36 -3.61
C GLY A 146 -21.13 7.94 -3.05
N ARG A 147 -21.23 7.78 -1.73
CA ARG A 147 -21.36 6.46 -1.08
C ARG A 147 -22.65 6.42 -0.29
N GLY A 148 -23.35 5.29 -0.35
CA GLY A 148 -24.68 5.16 0.25
C GLY A 148 -25.68 6.16 -0.33
N GLN A 149 -26.56 6.69 0.50
CA GLN A 149 -27.59 7.67 0.12
C GLN A 149 -27.06 9.11 0.16
N HIS A 150 -25.88 9.35 -0.42
CA HIS A 150 -25.26 10.68 -0.43
C HIS A 150 -26.15 11.67 -1.19
N PRO A 151 -26.49 12.84 -0.63
CA PRO A 151 -27.46 13.75 -1.24
C PRO A 151 -26.98 14.36 -2.56
N LEU A 152 -25.68 14.61 -2.72
CA LEU A 152 -25.09 15.12 -3.97
C LEU A 152 -24.87 14.08 -5.10
N ARG A 153 -25.23 12.80 -4.92
CA ARG A 153 -24.98 11.79 -5.97
C ARG A 153 -25.73 12.13 -7.25
N GLY A 154 -25.08 12.01 -8.41
CA GLY A 154 -25.60 12.39 -9.71
C GLY A 154 -25.28 13.84 -10.12
N ARG A 155 -24.85 14.69 -9.19
CA ARG A 155 -24.39 16.05 -9.52
C ARG A 155 -23.14 16.01 -10.39
N TRP A 156 -23.00 17.02 -11.25
CA TRP A 156 -21.79 17.24 -12.03
C TRP A 156 -20.65 17.68 -11.13
N LYS A 157 -19.56 16.92 -11.19
CA LYS A 157 -18.31 17.25 -10.52
C LYS A 157 -17.33 17.71 -11.59
N GLN A 158 -17.12 19.01 -11.67
CA GLN A 158 -16.13 19.60 -12.57
C GLN A 158 -14.71 19.25 -12.10
N GLY A 159 -13.88 18.75 -13.01
CA GLY A 159 -12.45 18.54 -12.77
C GLY A 159 -11.72 19.86 -12.57
N ALA A 160 -10.57 19.82 -11.90
CA ALA A 160 -9.75 21.01 -11.68
C ALA A 160 -9.07 21.45 -12.99
N GLN A 161 -8.98 22.75 -13.20
CA GLN A 161 -8.09 23.36 -14.20
C GLN A 161 -6.73 23.69 -13.57
N GLN A 162 -5.70 23.96 -14.38
CA GLN A 162 -4.39 24.39 -13.85
C GLN A 162 -4.53 25.64 -12.95
N SER A 163 -5.39 26.58 -13.35
CA SER A 163 -5.66 27.82 -12.62
C SER A 163 -6.46 27.62 -11.32
N ASP A 164 -6.97 26.41 -11.06
CA ASP A 164 -7.57 26.04 -9.78
C ASP A 164 -6.54 25.47 -8.78
N ILE A 165 -5.33 25.11 -9.26
CA ILE A 165 -4.35 24.28 -8.53
C ILE A 165 -3.21 25.12 -7.97
N SER A 166 -3.00 25.03 -6.66
CA SER A 166 -1.81 25.52 -5.98
C SER A 166 -0.74 24.42 -5.92
N LEU A 167 0.52 24.75 -6.22
CA LEU A 167 1.67 23.86 -6.08
C LEU A 167 2.48 24.18 -4.81
N ASN A 168 3.08 23.15 -4.20
CA ASN A 168 4.01 23.29 -3.07
C ASN A 168 5.43 23.02 -3.55
N LEU A 169 6.24 24.07 -3.65
CA LEU A 169 7.59 24.01 -4.19
C LEU A 169 8.55 24.73 -3.24
N SER A 170 9.74 24.18 -3.05
CA SER A 170 10.79 24.89 -2.32
C SER A 170 11.34 26.05 -3.16
N PRO A 171 11.92 27.10 -2.54
CA PRO A 171 12.37 28.29 -3.27
C PRO A 171 13.44 28.03 -4.35
N ASP A 172 14.18 26.93 -4.23
CA ASP A 172 15.19 26.45 -5.17
C ASP A 172 14.63 25.59 -6.33
N ALA A 173 13.35 25.23 -6.28
CA ALA A 173 12.74 24.41 -7.31
C ALA A 173 12.50 25.20 -8.61
N PRO A 174 12.82 24.63 -9.79
CA PRO A 174 12.40 25.19 -11.07
C PRO A 174 10.89 25.33 -11.13
N MET A 175 10.40 26.47 -11.64
CA MET A 175 8.97 26.73 -11.78
C MET A 175 8.37 25.83 -12.87
N PRO A 176 7.37 24.98 -12.58
CA PRO A 176 6.72 24.17 -13.60
C PRO A 176 5.96 25.03 -14.60
N GLU A 177 6.00 24.66 -15.88
CA GLU A 177 5.23 25.31 -16.94
C GLU A 177 3.71 25.18 -16.68
N GLY A 178 2.95 26.21 -17.05
CA GLY A 178 1.48 26.21 -16.98
C GLY A 178 0.88 27.40 -16.24
N ASP A 179 -0.43 27.54 -16.34
CA ASP A 179 -1.21 28.60 -15.69
C ASP A 179 -1.68 28.14 -14.30
N TRP A 180 -0.73 27.92 -13.39
CA TRP A 180 -1.01 27.47 -12.02
C TRP A 180 -1.61 28.60 -11.18
N LYS A 181 -2.50 28.26 -10.25
CA LYS A 181 -3.13 29.25 -9.36
C LYS A 181 -2.10 30.04 -8.55
N GLU A 182 -1.19 29.31 -7.92
CA GLU A 182 -0.11 29.84 -7.09
C GLU A 182 0.95 28.75 -6.88
N CYS A 183 2.18 29.17 -6.65
CA CYS A 183 3.24 28.31 -6.13
C CYS A 183 3.64 28.83 -4.76
N VAL A 184 3.54 27.98 -3.74
CA VAL A 184 3.80 28.32 -2.34
C VAL A 184 4.84 27.38 -1.76
N TRP A 185 5.52 27.79 -0.68
CA TRP A 185 6.40 26.91 0.08
C TRP A 185 5.84 26.65 1.47
N VAL A 186 5.40 25.42 1.72
CA VAL A 186 4.87 24.96 3.02
C VAL A 186 5.69 23.76 3.50
N PRO A 187 6.86 23.98 4.15
CA PRO A 187 7.83 22.93 4.49
C PRO A 187 7.31 21.88 5.48
N ASP A 188 6.29 22.23 6.25
CA ASP A 188 5.64 21.34 7.24
C ASP A 188 4.56 20.44 6.63
N SER A 189 4.35 20.52 5.31
CA SER A 189 3.34 19.73 4.62
C SER A 189 3.88 18.94 3.45
N MET A 190 3.45 17.69 3.32
CA MET A 190 3.89 16.75 2.29
C MET A 190 3.02 16.72 1.01
N TRP A 191 2.12 17.69 0.84
CA TRP A 191 1.34 17.77 -0.41
C TRP A 191 2.17 18.47 -1.48
N VAL A 192 1.96 18.05 -2.71
CA VAL A 192 2.65 18.50 -3.93
C VAL A 192 1.76 19.48 -4.69
N ALA A 193 0.47 19.15 -4.79
CA ALA A 193 -0.54 20.01 -5.38
C ALA A 193 -1.82 19.96 -4.55
N ARG A 194 -2.58 21.06 -4.53
CA ARG A 194 -3.91 21.12 -3.91
C ARG A 194 -4.88 21.98 -4.73
N TRP A 195 -6.17 21.67 -4.64
CA TRP A 195 -7.22 22.49 -5.26
C TRP A 195 -8.53 22.36 -4.49
N LEU A 196 -9.44 23.31 -4.68
CA LEU A 196 -10.77 23.26 -4.09
C LEU A 196 -11.71 22.46 -5.00
N ASP A 197 -12.34 21.41 -4.46
CA ASP A 197 -13.39 20.69 -5.17
C ASP A 197 -14.66 21.55 -5.24
N LYS A 198 -15.05 21.98 -6.44
CA LYS A 198 -16.17 22.91 -6.65
C LYS A 198 -17.52 22.35 -6.17
N LEU A 199 -17.69 21.03 -6.20
CA LEU A 199 -18.92 20.38 -5.77
C LEU A 199 -19.03 20.26 -4.24
N SER A 200 -18.00 19.71 -3.57
CA SER A 200 -18.05 19.46 -2.12
C SER A 200 -17.43 20.56 -1.27
N ASN A 201 -16.87 21.61 -1.89
CA ASN A 201 -16.12 22.68 -1.22
C ASN A 201 -14.96 22.18 -0.33
N LYS A 202 -14.41 20.99 -0.64
CA LYS A 202 -13.32 20.35 0.12
C LYS A 202 -12.02 20.42 -0.66
N VAL A 203 -10.93 20.73 0.03
CA VAL A 203 -9.60 20.76 -0.58
C VAL A 203 -9.13 19.34 -0.91
N LYS A 204 -8.74 19.13 -2.16
CA LYS A 204 -8.09 17.92 -2.68
C LYS A 204 -6.59 18.11 -2.71
N TYR A 205 -5.86 17.00 -2.63
CA TYR A 205 -4.42 17.01 -2.52
C TYR A 205 -3.81 15.87 -3.34
N VAL A 206 -2.67 16.15 -3.95
CA VAL A 206 -1.69 15.15 -4.36
C VAL A 206 -0.62 15.08 -3.28
N TRP A 207 -0.31 13.87 -2.80
CA TRP A 207 0.67 13.61 -1.75
C TRP A 207 1.84 12.78 -2.28
N LEU A 208 2.99 12.88 -1.62
CA LEU A 208 4.05 11.86 -1.70
C LEU A 208 3.49 10.46 -1.43
N ALA A 209 4.04 9.44 -2.09
CA ALA A 209 3.60 8.06 -1.95
C ALA A 209 3.82 7.51 -0.52
N ASP A 210 3.00 6.54 -0.10
CA ASP A 210 3.16 5.85 1.19
C ASP A 210 4.51 5.09 1.31
N THR A 211 5.18 4.86 0.18
CA THR A 211 6.49 4.19 0.09
C THR A 211 7.66 5.11 0.37
N THR A 212 7.45 6.43 0.47
CA THR A 212 8.54 7.39 0.68
C THR A 212 9.07 7.35 2.12
N PRO A 213 10.38 7.56 2.34
CA PRO A 213 10.98 7.46 3.68
C PRO A 213 10.27 8.32 4.73
N VAL A 214 9.93 9.57 4.40
CA VAL A 214 9.22 10.47 5.32
C VAL A 214 7.86 9.90 5.75
N LYS A 215 7.07 9.37 4.80
CA LYS A 215 5.78 8.73 5.10
C LYS A 215 5.94 7.46 5.93
N GLN A 216 6.98 6.68 5.67
CA GLN A 216 7.30 5.47 6.44
C GLN A 216 7.64 5.78 7.90
N VAL A 217 8.43 6.83 8.16
CA VAL A 217 8.74 7.29 9.52
C VAL A 217 7.48 7.72 10.27
N HIS A 218 6.60 8.50 9.63
CA HIS A 218 5.30 8.86 10.24
C HIS A 218 4.41 7.64 10.49
N GLU A 219 4.45 6.64 9.61
CA GLU A 219 3.70 5.40 9.75
C GLU A 219 4.24 4.52 10.90
N ALA A 220 5.56 4.43 11.08
CA ALA A 220 6.22 3.78 12.22
C ALA A 220 5.84 4.46 13.54
N ALA A 221 6.00 5.79 13.61
CA ALA A 221 5.64 6.58 14.80
C ALA A 221 4.15 6.47 15.17
N LYS A 222 3.26 6.29 14.18
CA LYS A 222 1.84 5.99 14.41
C LYS A 222 1.67 4.64 15.12
N PHE A 223 2.41 3.61 14.73
CA PHE A 223 2.37 2.31 15.40
C PHE A 223 3.02 2.35 16.79
N ASP A 224 4.08 3.14 16.98
CA ASP A 224 4.71 3.32 18.31
C ASP A 224 3.76 3.94 19.33
N LYS A 225 2.81 4.79 18.89
CA LYS A 225 1.73 5.28 19.77
C LYS A 225 0.81 4.16 20.24
N ALA A 226 0.56 3.15 19.40
CA ALA A 226 -0.26 2.00 19.78
C ALA A 226 0.50 1.07 20.74
N THR A 227 1.82 0.89 20.55
CA THR A 227 2.67 0.19 21.52
C THR A 227 2.70 0.89 22.87
N ARG A 228 2.88 2.22 22.90
CA ARG A 228 2.79 2.99 24.15
C ARG A 228 1.42 2.88 24.82
N LEU A 229 0.34 2.83 24.02
CA LEU A 229 -1.00 2.58 24.55
C LEU A 229 -1.09 1.18 25.16
N GLN A 230 -0.48 0.15 24.56
CA GLN A 230 -0.45 -1.21 25.12
C GLN A 230 0.13 -1.25 26.53
N ASP A 231 1.22 -0.52 26.77
CA ASP A 231 1.85 -0.46 28.09
C ASP A 231 1.01 0.33 29.11
N ALA A 232 0.21 1.29 28.64
CA ALA A 232 -0.59 2.18 29.50
C ALA A 232 -2.09 1.86 29.55
N ILE A 233 -2.56 0.82 28.85
CA ILE A 233 -4.00 0.61 28.58
C ILE A 233 -4.82 0.46 29.85
N GLU A 234 -4.31 -0.27 30.84
CA GLU A 234 -5.02 -0.48 32.11
C GLU A 234 -5.17 0.81 32.90
N ARG A 235 -4.14 1.68 32.89
CA ARG A 235 -4.21 3.03 33.48
C ARG A 235 -5.23 3.91 32.75
N VAL A 236 -5.24 3.85 31.42
CA VAL A 236 -6.19 4.62 30.58
C VAL A 236 -7.63 4.16 30.84
N ARG A 237 -7.87 2.85 30.90
CA ARG A 237 -9.18 2.27 31.22
C ARG A 237 -9.64 2.60 32.63
N ALA A 238 -8.75 2.54 33.61
CA ALA A 238 -9.07 2.92 34.98
C ALA A 238 -9.51 4.39 35.07
N ALA A 239 -8.79 5.30 34.40
CA ALA A 239 -9.17 6.72 34.34
C ALA A 239 -10.54 6.91 33.66
N ILE A 240 -10.78 6.26 32.52
CA ILE A 240 -12.09 6.28 31.84
C ILE A 240 -13.21 5.77 32.74
N LEU A 241 -13.00 4.67 33.46
CA LEU A 241 -14.00 4.09 34.36
C LEU A 241 -14.30 4.98 35.55
N GLN A 242 -13.27 5.61 36.13
CA GLN A 242 -13.41 6.58 37.21
C GLN A 242 -14.23 7.80 36.75
N ASP A 243 -13.87 8.39 35.61
CA ASP A 243 -14.49 9.62 35.13
C ASP A 243 -15.90 9.39 34.56
N MET A 244 -16.26 8.15 34.20
CA MET A 244 -17.64 7.76 33.92
C MET A 244 -18.58 7.84 35.14
N ALA A 245 -18.04 7.91 36.35
CA ALA A 245 -18.78 8.14 37.58
C ALA A 245 -18.61 9.56 38.13
N ASP A 246 -17.98 10.47 37.39
CA ASP A 246 -17.77 11.86 37.81
C ASP A 246 -19.11 12.62 37.94
N GLU A 247 -19.19 13.48 38.95
CA GLU A 247 -20.36 14.32 39.22
C GLU A 247 -20.62 15.29 38.07
N ARG A 248 -19.57 15.79 37.42
CA ARG A 248 -19.64 16.74 36.30
C ARG A 248 -20.19 16.04 35.05
N PRO A 249 -21.37 16.44 34.54
CA PRO A 249 -22.00 15.76 33.41
C PRO A 249 -21.13 15.72 32.15
N ARG A 250 -20.38 16.81 31.86
CA ARG A 250 -19.50 16.88 30.69
C ARG A 250 -18.36 15.85 30.76
N THR A 251 -17.73 15.70 31.93
CA THR A 251 -16.65 14.71 32.15
C THR A 251 -17.19 13.30 31.95
N ARG A 252 -18.32 12.97 32.60
CA ARG A 252 -19.00 11.68 32.46
C ARG A 252 -19.36 11.35 31.02
N MET A 253 -19.83 12.34 30.27
CA MET A 253 -20.19 12.22 28.85
C MET A 253 -18.96 11.91 27.98
N ILE A 254 -17.85 12.65 28.14
CA ILE A 254 -16.60 12.41 27.41
C ILE A 254 -16.01 11.03 27.75
N ALA A 255 -15.98 10.66 29.04
CA ALA A 255 -15.49 9.37 29.49
C ALA A 255 -16.35 8.22 28.93
N THR A 256 -17.68 8.37 28.90
CA THR A 256 -18.60 7.39 28.30
C THR A 256 -18.34 7.25 26.79
N ALA A 257 -18.10 8.34 26.07
CA ALA A 257 -17.73 8.27 24.65
C ALA A 257 -16.37 7.56 24.45
N CYS A 258 -15.38 7.83 25.30
CA CYS A 258 -14.08 7.14 25.27
C CYS A 258 -14.22 5.64 25.54
N TYR A 259 -15.07 5.25 26.48
CA TYR A 259 -15.40 3.84 26.74
C TYR A 259 -15.98 3.17 25.49
N LEU A 260 -16.92 3.80 24.79
CA LEU A 260 -17.48 3.24 23.56
C LEU A 260 -16.43 3.10 22.45
N ILE A 261 -15.51 4.06 22.33
CA ILE A 261 -14.41 4.01 21.36
C ILE A 261 -13.49 2.82 21.66
N ASP A 262 -13.08 2.64 22.92
CA ASP A 262 -12.23 1.52 23.35
C ASP A 262 -12.96 0.18 23.21
N ALA A 263 -14.08 0.01 23.91
CA ALA A 263 -14.75 -1.28 24.05
C ALA A 263 -15.39 -1.78 22.75
N LEU A 264 -15.85 -0.88 21.88
CA LEU A 264 -16.58 -1.23 20.65
C LEU A 264 -15.78 -0.96 19.37
N CYS A 265 -14.56 -0.43 19.49
CA CYS A 265 -13.68 -0.09 18.36
C CYS A 265 -14.35 0.91 17.37
N LEU A 266 -15.18 1.81 17.90
CA LEU A 266 -15.87 2.83 17.11
C LEU A 266 -14.90 3.91 16.64
N ARG A 267 -15.23 4.55 15.51
CA ARG A 267 -14.60 5.82 15.14
C ARG A 267 -15.24 6.91 15.98
N VAL A 268 -14.48 7.98 16.29
CA VAL A 268 -14.98 9.10 17.09
C VAL A 268 -16.27 9.70 16.49
N GLY A 269 -16.25 10.06 15.20
CA GLY A 269 -17.36 10.80 14.60
C GLY A 269 -17.21 12.29 14.84
N ASP A 270 -17.56 13.08 13.84
CA ASP A 270 -17.71 14.53 13.93
C ASP A 270 -18.97 14.88 13.14
N GLU A 271 -19.54 16.05 13.41
CA GLU A 271 -20.73 16.53 12.73
C GLU A 271 -20.54 16.60 11.21
N LYS A 272 -21.66 16.42 10.51
CA LYS A 272 -21.72 16.27 9.07
C LYS A 272 -22.53 17.39 8.48
N ASP A 273 -22.02 17.92 7.38
CA ASP A 273 -22.74 18.91 6.59
C ASP A 273 -23.99 18.28 5.94
N PRO A 274 -25.01 19.08 5.63
CA PRO A 274 -26.28 18.64 5.02
C PRO A 274 -26.11 17.85 3.72
N ASP A 275 -25.05 18.18 2.99
CA ASP A 275 -24.67 17.63 1.70
C ASP A 275 -23.83 16.36 1.83
N GLU A 276 -23.58 15.85 3.05
CA GLU A 276 -22.95 14.56 3.31
C GLU A 276 -23.96 13.44 3.57
N ALA A 277 -23.50 12.19 3.42
CA ALA A 277 -24.30 11.02 3.78
C ALA A 277 -24.50 10.94 5.30
N ASP A 278 -25.72 10.57 5.74
CA ASP A 278 -26.04 10.37 7.16
C ASP A 278 -25.28 9.18 7.72
N THR A 279 -24.16 9.47 8.36
CA THR A 279 -23.29 8.49 8.95
C THR A 279 -22.78 9.00 10.28
N VAL A 280 -22.64 8.10 11.25
CA VAL A 280 -22.30 8.47 12.62
C VAL A 280 -21.08 7.73 13.15
N GLY A 281 -20.38 8.37 14.08
CA GLY A 281 -19.38 7.76 14.96
C GLY A 281 -19.87 7.73 16.40
N ALA A 282 -18.97 7.40 17.34
CA ALA A 282 -19.25 7.30 18.77
C ALA A 282 -19.90 8.57 19.35
N THR A 283 -19.38 9.76 19.05
CA THR A 283 -19.86 11.03 19.62
C THR A 283 -21.09 11.58 18.90
N THR A 284 -21.37 11.13 17.68
CA THR A 284 -22.55 11.59 16.92
C THR A 284 -23.69 10.56 16.93
N LEU A 285 -23.67 9.61 17.88
CA LEU A 285 -24.77 8.67 18.08
C LEU A 285 -26.05 9.41 18.49
N ARG A 286 -27.20 8.80 18.17
CA ARG A 286 -28.54 9.36 18.36
C ARG A 286 -29.42 8.33 19.08
N PRO A 287 -30.49 8.74 19.77
CA PRO A 287 -31.41 7.81 20.44
C PRO A 287 -31.86 6.63 19.58
N GLU A 288 -32.20 6.87 18.31
CA GLU A 288 -32.66 5.85 17.36
C GLU A 288 -31.64 4.75 17.06
N HIS A 289 -30.35 5.00 17.32
CA HIS A 289 -29.27 4.05 17.10
C HIS A 289 -29.13 3.02 18.22
N LEU A 290 -29.77 3.26 19.38
CA LEU A 290 -29.66 2.42 20.57
C LEU A 290 -31.04 1.84 20.92
N ARG A 291 -31.07 0.53 21.21
CA ARG A 291 -32.25 -0.14 21.76
C ARG A 291 -31.85 -0.93 23.01
N PHE A 292 -32.34 -0.48 24.16
CA PHE A 292 -32.15 -1.15 25.44
C PHE A 292 -33.00 -2.42 25.49
N MET A 293 -32.35 -3.56 25.69
CA MET A 293 -33.01 -4.87 25.82
C MET A 293 -33.08 -5.29 27.30
N SER A 294 -33.69 -6.44 27.60
CA SER A 294 -33.70 -6.99 28.96
C SER A 294 -32.29 -7.34 29.44
N GLY A 295 -32.08 -7.30 30.76
CA GLY A 295 -30.76 -7.52 31.38
C GLY A 295 -29.79 -6.37 31.09
N SER A 296 -28.52 -6.68 30.78
CA SER A 296 -27.49 -5.67 30.50
C SER A 296 -27.19 -5.49 29.01
N VAL A 297 -28.10 -5.95 28.13
CA VAL A 297 -27.86 -5.97 26.67
C VAL A 297 -28.42 -4.71 26.01
N VAL A 298 -27.59 -4.06 25.19
CA VAL A 298 -27.98 -2.94 24.32
C VAL A 298 -27.71 -3.32 22.87
N ALA A 299 -28.72 -3.16 22.02
CA ALA A 299 -28.59 -3.33 20.58
C ALA A 299 -28.26 -1.99 19.94
N PHE A 300 -27.23 -1.97 19.11
CA PHE A 300 -26.83 -0.81 18.33
C PHE A 300 -27.09 -1.09 16.86
N HIS A 301 -27.62 -0.09 16.15
CA HIS A 301 -27.87 -0.16 14.72
C HIS A 301 -27.76 1.23 14.09
N PHE A 302 -26.72 1.44 13.28
CA PHE A 302 -26.49 2.71 12.58
C PHE A 302 -25.61 2.51 11.34
N LEU A 303 -25.53 3.54 10.50
CA LEU A 303 -24.59 3.59 9.38
C LEU A 303 -23.33 4.34 9.81
N GLY A 304 -22.18 3.68 9.75
CA GLY A 304 -20.87 4.30 10.01
C GLY A 304 -20.26 4.90 8.74
N LYS A 305 -18.97 5.24 8.82
CA LYS A 305 -18.17 5.72 7.67
C LYS A 305 -18.44 4.87 6.42
N ASP A 306 -18.58 5.53 5.27
CA ASP A 306 -18.88 4.92 3.96
C ASP A 306 -20.25 4.25 3.88
N SER A 307 -21.17 4.63 4.77
CA SER A 307 -22.52 4.07 4.91
C SER A 307 -22.52 2.56 5.17
N VAL A 308 -21.47 2.10 5.86
CA VAL A 308 -21.34 0.70 6.27
C VAL A 308 -22.17 0.46 7.53
N GLU A 309 -23.10 -0.48 7.46
CA GLU A 309 -23.95 -0.87 8.59
C GLU A 309 -23.10 -1.37 9.77
N TRP A 310 -23.42 -0.85 10.96
CA TRP A 310 -22.92 -1.33 12.24
C TRP A 310 -24.09 -1.83 13.07
N ARG A 311 -24.21 -3.15 13.16
CA ARG A 311 -25.33 -3.82 13.86
C ARG A 311 -24.80 -4.87 14.83
N LYS A 312 -24.84 -4.57 16.14
CA LYS A 312 -24.34 -5.48 17.18
C LYS A 312 -25.21 -5.43 18.44
N LYS A 313 -25.29 -6.56 19.15
CA LYS A 313 -25.85 -6.64 20.50
C LYS A 313 -24.71 -6.79 21.48
N ILE A 314 -24.60 -5.88 22.44
CA ILE A 314 -23.48 -5.85 23.38
C ILE A 314 -24.02 -5.93 24.80
N LYS A 315 -23.41 -6.78 25.62
CA LYS A 315 -23.62 -6.78 27.07
C LYS A 315 -22.75 -5.68 27.67
N LEU A 316 -23.38 -4.62 28.19
CA LEU A 316 -22.68 -3.48 28.78
C LEU A 316 -22.63 -3.58 30.31
N PRO A 317 -21.58 -3.04 30.96
CA PRO A 317 -21.57 -2.88 32.41
C PRO A 317 -22.76 -2.02 32.89
N PRO A 318 -23.27 -2.24 34.13
CA PRO A 318 -24.41 -1.48 34.66
C PRO A 318 -24.23 0.04 34.61
N LEU A 319 -23.05 0.54 34.99
CA LEU A 319 -22.73 1.97 34.96
C LEU A 319 -22.83 2.56 33.54
N VAL A 320 -22.26 1.86 32.55
CA VAL A 320 -22.30 2.30 31.14
C VAL A 320 -23.72 2.32 30.63
N ARG A 321 -24.51 1.29 30.95
CA ARG A 321 -25.93 1.24 30.58
C ARG A 321 -26.70 2.42 31.18
N ALA A 322 -26.53 2.68 32.48
CA ALA A 322 -27.19 3.80 33.16
C ALA A 322 -26.81 5.15 32.54
N ASN A 323 -25.53 5.37 32.25
CA ASN A 323 -25.08 6.57 31.54
C ASN A 323 -25.75 6.71 30.17
N LEU A 324 -25.83 5.62 29.38
CA LEU A 324 -26.47 5.67 28.07
C LEU A 324 -27.98 5.91 28.14
N GLU A 325 -28.68 5.32 29.13
CA GLU A 325 -30.11 5.57 29.36
C GLU A 325 -30.36 7.05 29.70
N GLN A 326 -29.53 7.63 30.58
CA GLN A 326 -29.55 9.06 30.89
C GLN A 326 -29.28 9.92 29.65
N LEU A 327 -28.20 9.63 28.91
CA LEU A 327 -27.81 10.40 27.72
C LEU A 327 -28.86 10.33 26.60
N VAL A 328 -29.59 9.22 26.49
CA VAL A 328 -30.71 9.09 25.56
C VAL A 328 -31.91 9.94 26.00
N ALA A 329 -32.20 9.99 27.30
CA ALA A 329 -33.28 10.83 27.84
C ALA A 329 -32.97 12.33 27.73
N GLU A 330 -31.69 12.71 27.84
CA GLU A 330 -31.20 14.09 27.76
C GLU A 330 -30.74 14.49 26.34
N ALA A 331 -30.94 13.62 25.35
CA ALA A 331 -30.44 13.83 24.00
C ALA A 331 -31.04 15.10 23.37
N ARG A 332 -30.17 15.91 22.77
CA ARG A 332 -30.54 17.19 22.14
C ARG A 332 -29.65 17.48 20.93
N PRO A 333 -30.06 18.41 20.05
CA PRO A 333 -29.18 18.90 19.01
C PRO A 333 -27.91 19.50 19.61
N SER A 334 -26.82 19.38 18.88
CA SER A 334 -25.57 20.07 19.21
C SER A 334 -25.75 21.58 19.05
N SER A 335 -25.09 22.34 19.90
CA SER A 335 -24.99 23.79 19.81
C SER A 335 -23.75 24.23 19.02
N GLN A 336 -22.90 23.28 18.62
CA GLN A 336 -21.79 23.48 17.70
C GLN A 336 -22.29 23.21 16.27
N GLY A 337 -21.90 24.03 15.29
CA GLY A 337 -22.29 23.91 13.89
C GLY A 337 -23.05 25.11 13.33
N ASN A 338 -22.87 25.42 12.04
CA ASN A 338 -23.63 26.46 11.34
C ASN A 338 -24.96 25.84 10.89
N THR A 339 -26.06 26.24 11.53
CA THR A 339 -27.35 25.57 11.49
C THR A 339 -28.10 25.79 10.18
N THR A 340 -28.46 24.70 9.50
CA THR A 340 -29.82 24.49 8.94
C THR A 340 -30.16 23.02 8.66
N ALA A 341 -29.23 22.05 8.67
CA ALA A 341 -29.61 20.72 8.14
C ALA A 341 -29.06 19.46 8.83
N ARG A 342 -29.19 19.42 10.16
CA ARG A 342 -29.91 18.34 10.89
C ARG A 342 -29.89 18.62 12.39
N ASP A 343 -30.94 19.28 12.88
CA ASP A 343 -31.25 19.46 14.31
C ASP A 343 -31.73 18.14 14.96
N LEU A 344 -31.00 17.05 14.71
CA LEU A 344 -31.34 15.75 15.26
C LEU A 344 -30.74 15.59 16.66
N PRO A 345 -31.49 15.00 17.61
CA PRO A 345 -31.00 14.79 18.96
C PRO A 345 -29.81 13.83 18.97
N GLN A 346 -28.68 14.28 19.52
CA GLN A 346 -27.48 13.49 19.73
C GLN A 346 -27.36 13.11 21.20
N ILE A 347 -26.81 11.94 21.48
CA ILE A 347 -26.59 11.47 22.87
C ILE A 347 -25.29 12.03 23.48
N PHE A 348 -24.40 12.65 22.68
CA PHE A 348 -23.21 13.36 23.15
C PHE A 348 -23.14 14.78 22.55
N PRO A 349 -24.12 15.66 22.82
CA PRO A 349 -24.14 17.00 22.23
C PRO A 349 -22.91 17.81 22.65
N ASP A 350 -22.38 18.64 21.75
CA ASP A 350 -21.20 19.51 21.98
C ASP A 350 -19.88 18.77 22.31
N ILE A 351 -19.84 17.45 22.08
CA ILE A 351 -18.64 16.62 22.21
C ILE A 351 -18.21 16.15 20.83
N GLY A 352 -17.06 16.65 20.37
CA GLY A 352 -16.44 16.23 19.12
C GLY A 352 -15.10 15.53 19.32
N SER A 353 -14.39 15.29 18.21
CA SER A 353 -13.04 14.73 18.23
C SER A 353 -12.03 15.55 19.05
N SER A 354 -12.17 16.88 19.08
CA SER A 354 -11.33 17.77 19.89
C SER A 354 -11.45 17.47 21.38
N SER A 355 -12.68 17.38 21.91
CA SER A 355 -12.96 17.09 23.33
C SER A 355 -12.42 15.73 23.74
N VAL A 356 -12.68 14.70 22.91
CA VAL A 356 -12.20 13.34 23.16
C VAL A 356 -10.67 13.27 23.14
N ASN A 357 -10.02 13.87 22.15
CA ASN A 357 -8.56 13.81 22.03
C ASN A 357 -7.85 14.62 23.12
N GLN A 358 -8.43 15.76 23.55
CA GLN A 358 -7.89 16.54 24.67
C GLN A 358 -7.93 15.72 25.97
N TYR A 359 -9.07 15.09 26.27
CA TYR A 359 -9.22 14.22 27.44
C TYR A 359 -8.23 13.05 27.42
N LEU A 360 -8.14 12.33 26.30
CA LEU A 360 -7.21 11.22 26.16
C LEU A 360 -5.74 11.65 26.25
N SER A 361 -5.39 12.80 25.67
CA SER A 361 -4.03 13.34 25.73
C SER A 361 -3.62 13.78 27.13
N ALA A 362 -4.57 14.21 27.97
CA ALA A 362 -4.32 14.51 29.38
C ALA A 362 -3.94 13.25 30.19
N ILE A 363 -4.49 12.08 29.82
CA ILE A 363 -4.17 10.81 30.46
C ILE A 363 -2.84 10.24 29.91
N MET A 364 -2.67 10.27 28.59
CA MET A 364 -1.44 9.83 27.93
C MET A 364 -1.06 10.81 26.81
N PRO A 365 0.04 11.57 26.95
CA PRO A 365 0.45 12.55 25.95
C PRO A 365 0.51 11.97 24.53
N GLY A 366 -0.21 12.62 23.60
CA GLY A 366 -0.28 12.22 22.20
C GLY A 366 -1.26 11.09 21.88
N LEU A 367 -2.03 10.60 22.86
CA LEU A 367 -3.12 9.66 22.64
C LEU A 367 -4.32 10.35 21.96
N SER A 368 -4.89 9.67 20.98
CA SER A 368 -6.12 10.09 20.30
C SER A 368 -7.04 8.89 20.10
N ALA A 369 -8.32 9.16 19.82
CA ALA A 369 -9.31 8.11 19.59
C ALA A 369 -8.91 7.12 18.48
N LYS A 370 -8.18 7.58 17.45
CA LYS A 370 -7.75 6.74 16.33
C LYS A 370 -6.74 5.66 16.75
N VAL A 371 -5.96 5.88 17.81
CA VAL A 371 -4.93 4.94 18.28
C VAL A 371 -5.55 3.64 18.80
N PHE A 372 -6.71 3.70 19.47
CA PHE A 372 -7.42 2.52 19.98
C PHE A 372 -7.72 1.50 18.88
N ARG A 373 -8.14 1.94 17.68
CA ARG A 373 -8.41 1.02 16.58
C ARG A 373 -7.15 0.30 16.09
N THR A 374 -6.02 0.99 16.04
CA THR A 374 -4.72 0.40 15.68
C THR A 374 -4.26 -0.59 16.75
N PHE A 375 -4.36 -0.20 18.01
CA PHE A 375 -4.06 -1.04 19.17
C PHE A 375 -4.87 -2.34 19.15
N HIS A 376 -6.21 -2.27 19.10
CA HIS A 376 -7.05 -3.46 19.12
C HIS A 376 -6.90 -4.34 17.88
N ALA A 377 -6.72 -3.74 16.69
CA ALA A 377 -6.49 -4.51 15.47
C ALA A 377 -5.16 -5.27 15.53
N THR A 378 -4.12 -4.64 16.07
CA THR A 378 -2.79 -5.25 16.23
C THR A 378 -2.82 -6.38 17.25
N ASN A 379 -3.52 -6.20 18.38
CA ASN A 379 -3.68 -7.25 19.39
C ASN A 379 -4.52 -8.42 18.90
N ALA A 380 -5.63 -8.16 18.20
CA ALA A 380 -6.45 -9.22 17.62
C ALA A 380 -5.64 -10.11 16.64
N VAL A 381 -4.69 -9.51 15.92
CA VAL A 381 -3.75 -10.25 15.07
C VAL A 381 -2.80 -11.08 15.92
N TRP A 382 -2.14 -10.47 16.91
CA TRP A 382 -1.19 -11.17 17.78
C TRP A 382 -1.82 -12.35 18.53
N ASP A 383 -3.01 -12.15 19.11
CA ASP A 383 -3.76 -13.18 19.82
C ASP A 383 -4.13 -14.34 18.89
N SER A 384 -4.63 -14.01 17.68
CA SER A 384 -4.97 -15.02 16.68
C SER A 384 -3.74 -15.80 16.20
N LEU A 385 -2.59 -15.15 16.01
CA LEU A 385 -1.36 -15.80 15.61
C LEU A 385 -0.82 -16.72 16.71
N THR A 386 -0.84 -16.26 17.95
CA THR A 386 -0.40 -17.03 19.12
C THR A 386 -1.30 -18.24 19.37
N ALA A 387 -2.60 -18.11 19.11
CA ALA A 387 -3.55 -19.22 19.22
C ALA A 387 -3.49 -20.24 18.06
N SER A 388 -2.80 -19.93 16.95
CA SER A 388 -2.87 -20.71 15.70
C SER A 388 -2.20 -22.09 15.74
N GLN A 389 -1.49 -22.45 16.81
CA GLN A 389 -0.73 -23.71 16.98
C GLN A 389 0.31 -23.99 15.87
N VAL A 390 0.57 -23.01 14.99
CA VAL A 390 1.55 -23.11 13.91
C VAL A 390 2.96 -23.04 14.49
N LYS A 391 3.81 -23.95 14.03
CA LYS A 391 5.22 -24.04 14.41
C LYS A 391 6.12 -23.89 13.19
N GLU A 392 7.42 -23.83 13.41
CA GLU A 392 8.41 -23.75 12.35
C GLU A 392 8.30 -24.91 11.33
N GLN A 393 8.01 -26.12 11.80
CA GLN A 393 7.86 -27.32 10.97
C GLN A 393 6.50 -27.39 10.26
N SER A 394 5.56 -26.49 10.58
CA SER A 394 4.27 -26.43 9.91
C SER A 394 4.44 -26.06 8.44
N PRO A 395 3.62 -26.63 7.54
CA PRO A 395 3.71 -26.34 6.12
C PRO A 395 3.38 -24.88 5.83
N GLU A 396 3.96 -24.33 4.77
CA GLU A 396 3.83 -22.92 4.41
C GLU A 396 2.36 -22.48 4.25
N TYR A 397 1.48 -23.35 3.74
CA TYR A 397 0.06 -23.01 3.59
C TYR A 397 -0.65 -22.81 4.93
N ALA A 398 -0.21 -23.50 6.01
CA ALA A 398 -0.78 -23.34 7.35
C ALA A 398 -0.32 -22.02 7.97
N LYS A 399 0.95 -21.66 7.77
CA LYS A 399 1.50 -20.35 8.14
C LYS A 399 0.75 -19.20 7.43
N TRP A 400 0.54 -19.34 6.12
CA TRP A 400 -0.27 -18.39 5.33
C TRP A 400 -1.73 -18.30 5.81
N GLN A 401 -2.33 -19.44 6.18
CA GLN A 401 -3.70 -19.50 6.70
C GLN A 401 -3.81 -18.75 8.03
N ALA A 402 -2.91 -19.01 8.98
CA ALA A 402 -2.89 -18.32 10.28
C ALA A 402 -2.79 -16.80 10.12
N VAL A 403 -1.89 -16.31 9.25
CA VAL A 403 -1.76 -14.88 8.94
C VAL A 403 -3.05 -14.31 8.32
N SER A 404 -3.69 -15.07 7.41
CA SER A 404 -4.94 -14.67 6.77
C SER A 404 -6.11 -14.57 7.74
N GLU A 405 -6.21 -15.53 8.66
CA GLU A 405 -7.24 -15.60 9.69
C GLU A 405 -7.02 -14.50 10.74
N ALA A 406 -5.77 -14.22 11.13
CA ALA A 406 -5.43 -13.12 12.02
C ALA A 406 -5.84 -11.76 11.44
N ASN A 407 -5.57 -11.51 10.14
CA ASN A 407 -6.03 -10.29 9.47
C ASN A 407 -7.57 -10.22 9.41
N LEU A 408 -8.24 -11.36 9.21
CA LEU A 408 -9.69 -11.43 9.26
C LEU A 408 -10.23 -11.01 10.63
N GLN A 409 -9.61 -11.44 11.75
CA GLN A 409 -10.03 -11.01 13.09
C GLN A 409 -9.97 -9.48 13.24
N ALA A 410 -8.87 -8.86 12.81
CA ALA A 410 -8.76 -7.40 12.79
C ALA A 410 -9.84 -6.73 11.92
N ALA A 411 -10.14 -7.29 10.74
CA ALA A 411 -11.18 -6.76 9.85
C ALA A 411 -12.59 -6.87 10.47
N VAL A 412 -12.90 -7.99 11.12
CA VAL A 412 -14.16 -8.24 11.84
C VAL A 412 -14.33 -7.25 12.99
N LEU A 413 -13.30 -7.13 13.83
CA LEU A 413 -13.27 -6.20 14.95
C LEU A 413 -13.53 -4.76 14.48
N CYS A 414 -12.81 -4.34 13.44
CA CYS A 414 -12.91 -2.99 12.87
C CYS A 414 -14.17 -2.72 12.02
N ASN A 415 -15.05 -3.71 11.84
CA ASN A 415 -16.21 -3.65 10.96
C ASN A 415 -15.86 -3.30 9.50
N HIS A 416 -14.75 -3.83 8.97
CA HIS A 416 -14.33 -3.60 7.57
C HIS A 416 -15.04 -4.55 6.62
N THR A 417 -16.25 -4.20 6.19
CA THR A 417 -17.05 -5.05 5.31
C THR A 417 -16.89 -4.67 3.83
N ARG A 418 -17.37 -5.55 2.96
CA ARG A 418 -17.58 -5.32 1.52
C ARG A 418 -18.78 -6.12 1.04
N LYS A 419 -19.41 -5.67 -0.05
CA LYS A 419 -20.46 -6.47 -0.72
C LYS A 419 -19.86 -7.80 -1.19
N ALA A 420 -20.62 -8.88 -1.00
CA ALA A 420 -20.23 -10.19 -1.53
C ALA A 420 -20.14 -10.11 -3.05
N GLY A 421 -19.10 -10.72 -3.63
CA GLY A 421 -18.95 -10.77 -5.08
C GLY A 421 -20.04 -11.62 -5.73
N VAL A 422 -20.63 -11.11 -6.81
CA VAL A 422 -21.70 -11.79 -7.58
C VAL A 422 -21.25 -13.17 -8.08
N ASN A 423 -19.95 -13.35 -8.33
CA ASN A 423 -19.37 -14.58 -8.86
C ASN A 423 -18.94 -15.60 -7.77
N TRP A 424 -19.40 -15.46 -6.53
CA TRP A 424 -18.99 -16.37 -5.44
C TRP A 424 -19.36 -17.83 -5.73
N ALA A 425 -20.55 -18.09 -6.28
CA ALA A 425 -21.00 -19.45 -6.61
C ALA A 425 -20.04 -20.13 -7.59
N THR A 426 -19.63 -19.41 -8.65
CA THR A 426 -18.65 -19.87 -9.62
C THR A 426 -17.28 -20.08 -8.99
N ALA A 427 -16.83 -19.17 -8.13
CA ALA A 427 -15.55 -19.30 -7.43
C ALA A 427 -15.53 -20.53 -6.51
N ARG A 428 -16.62 -20.79 -5.78
CA ARG A 428 -16.79 -21.96 -4.91
C ARG A 428 -16.71 -23.25 -5.72
N LYS A 429 -17.48 -23.36 -6.80
CA LYS A 429 -17.45 -24.53 -7.70
C LYS A 429 -16.04 -24.82 -8.21
N ARG A 430 -15.27 -23.80 -8.58
CA ARG A 430 -13.86 -23.95 -8.99
C ARG A 430 -12.96 -24.48 -7.87
N TYR A 431 -13.20 -24.11 -6.61
CA TYR A 431 -12.47 -24.70 -5.48
C TYR A 431 -12.83 -26.17 -5.29
N ASP A 432 -14.12 -26.50 -5.36
CA ASP A 432 -14.61 -27.88 -5.22
C ASP A 432 -14.00 -28.80 -6.31
N GLU A 433 -14.02 -28.37 -7.57
CA GLU A 433 -13.41 -29.10 -8.70
C GLU A 433 -11.89 -29.29 -8.53
N ARG A 434 -11.18 -28.22 -8.12
CA ARG A 434 -9.74 -28.29 -7.85
C ARG A 434 -9.41 -29.23 -6.70
N LEU A 435 -10.23 -29.21 -5.65
CA LEU A 435 -10.06 -30.08 -4.49
C LEU A 435 -10.28 -31.54 -4.86
N ALA A 436 -11.38 -31.85 -5.56
CA ALA A 436 -11.68 -33.21 -6.02
C ALA A 436 -10.55 -33.77 -6.89
N LYS A 437 -10.02 -32.98 -7.85
CA LYS A 437 -8.88 -33.39 -8.68
C LYS A 437 -7.61 -33.64 -7.85
N ALA A 438 -7.34 -32.80 -6.84
CA ALA A 438 -6.17 -32.96 -5.98
C ALA A 438 -6.30 -34.18 -5.05
N GLU A 439 -7.49 -34.44 -4.51
CA GLU A 439 -7.77 -35.60 -3.67
C GLU A 439 -7.70 -36.91 -4.46
N ALA A 440 -8.25 -36.95 -5.68
CA ALA A 440 -8.10 -38.11 -6.57
C ALA A 440 -6.62 -38.42 -6.87
N ARG A 441 -5.82 -37.40 -7.19
CA ARG A 441 -4.38 -37.55 -7.41
C ARG A 441 -3.65 -38.05 -6.15
N ARG A 442 -4.02 -37.53 -4.98
CA ARG A 442 -3.45 -37.96 -3.69
C ARG A 442 -3.74 -39.44 -3.45
N GLU A 443 -4.98 -39.87 -3.71
CA GLU A 443 -5.37 -41.27 -3.53
C GLU A 443 -4.60 -42.20 -4.45
N THR A 444 -4.53 -41.89 -5.76
CA THR A 444 -3.74 -42.68 -6.72
C THR A 444 -2.29 -42.87 -6.28
N VAL A 445 -1.64 -41.81 -5.78
CA VAL A 445 -0.25 -41.89 -5.32
C VAL A 445 -0.12 -42.71 -4.03
N ARG A 446 -1.09 -42.61 -3.11
CA ARG A 446 -1.11 -43.39 -1.86
C ARG A 446 -1.30 -44.88 -2.13
N THR A 447 -2.24 -45.25 -3.01
CA THR A 447 -2.42 -46.65 -3.43
C THR A 447 -1.14 -47.19 -4.05
N ALA A 448 -0.54 -46.49 -5.03
CA ALA A 448 0.70 -46.93 -5.65
C ALA A 448 1.88 -47.07 -4.65
N LEU A 449 1.93 -46.21 -3.62
CA LEU A 449 2.93 -46.29 -2.55
C LEU A 449 2.69 -47.52 -1.65
N GLN A 450 1.44 -47.81 -1.33
CA GLN A 450 1.06 -48.99 -0.55
C GLN A 450 1.40 -50.28 -1.31
N ASP A 451 1.04 -50.35 -2.59
CA ASP A 451 1.33 -51.50 -3.46
C ASP A 451 2.85 -51.74 -3.54
N ALA A 452 3.64 -50.69 -3.79
CA ALA A 452 5.10 -50.80 -3.84
C ALA A 452 5.71 -51.25 -2.49
N ARG A 453 5.13 -50.84 -1.36
CA ARG A 453 5.55 -51.31 -0.03
C ARG A 453 5.25 -52.79 0.18
N GLN A 454 4.07 -53.25 -0.26
CA GLN A 454 3.67 -54.65 -0.20
C GLN A 454 4.55 -55.51 -1.12
N GLU A 455 4.79 -55.10 -2.37
CA GLU A 455 5.69 -55.75 -3.32
C GLU A 455 7.11 -55.92 -2.72
N ARG A 456 7.63 -54.86 -2.09
CA ARG A 456 8.96 -54.91 -1.46
C ARG A 456 8.99 -55.87 -0.27
N GLN A 457 7.94 -55.89 0.54
CA GLN A 457 7.84 -56.77 1.69
C GLN A 457 7.76 -58.24 1.27
N ALA A 458 6.96 -58.55 0.24
CA ALA A 458 6.90 -59.88 -0.34
C ALA A 458 8.26 -60.33 -0.89
N ALA A 459 8.96 -59.46 -1.64
CA ALA A 459 10.30 -59.75 -2.14
C ALA A 459 11.33 -60.02 -1.02
N LYS A 460 11.24 -59.29 0.11
CA LYS A 460 12.06 -59.55 1.30
C LYS A 460 11.75 -60.89 1.95
N GLN A 461 10.46 -61.22 2.10
CA GLN A 461 10.03 -62.50 2.67
C GLN A 461 10.49 -63.69 1.81
N MET A 462 10.39 -63.57 0.48
CA MET A 462 10.89 -64.58 -0.46
C MET A 462 12.40 -64.78 -0.35
N LEU A 463 13.16 -63.70 -0.15
CA LEU A 463 14.62 -63.77 0.05
C LEU A 463 14.98 -64.47 1.36
N THR A 464 14.24 -64.22 2.45
CA THR A 464 14.50 -64.84 3.77
C THR A 464 14.00 -66.28 3.90
N ALA A 465 13.03 -66.70 3.08
CA ALA A 465 12.43 -68.02 3.15
C ALA A 465 13.22 -69.11 2.40
N GLN A 466 14.30 -68.75 1.69
CA GLN A 466 15.16 -69.70 0.98
C GLN A 466 16.35 -70.08 1.88
N PRO A 467 16.48 -71.35 2.34
CA PRO A 467 17.55 -71.78 3.26
C PRO A 467 18.95 -71.77 2.63
N GLU A 468 19.04 -72.08 1.32
CA GLU A 468 20.24 -71.93 0.47
C GLU A 468 19.82 -71.39 -0.91
N PRO A 469 19.70 -70.06 -1.07
CA PRO A 469 19.27 -69.48 -2.32
C PRO A 469 20.39 -69.58 -3.38
N ASP A 470 20.03 -69.98 -4.61
CA ASP A 470 20.91 -69.82 -5.79
C ASP A 470 21.40 -68.37 -5.84
N GLU A 471 22.71 -68.16 -5.92
CA GLU A 471 23.38 -66.86 -5.89
C GLU A 471 22.77 -65.89 -6.94
N LYS A 472 22.38 -66.42 -8.11
CA LYS A 472 21.70 -65.63 -9.16
C LYS A 472 20.28 -65.24 -8.76
N ALA A 473 19.54 -66.10 -8.06
CA ALA A 473 18.18 -65.82 -7.60
C ALA A 473 18.18 -64.79 -6.44
N ALA A 474 19.10 -64.94 -5.48
CA ALA A 474 19.31 -63.97 -4.41
C ALA A 474 19.69 -62.58 -4.96
N ALA A 475 20.61 -62.52 -5.93
CA ALA A 475 21.02 -61.27 -6.57
C ALA A 475 19.86 -60.57 -7.31
N ARG A 476 18.98 -61.34 -7.97
CA ARG A 476 17.78 -60.79 -8.65
C ARG A 476 16.77 -60.20 -7.66
N LEU A 477 16.48 -60.92 -6.57
CA LEU A 477 15.56 -60.44 -5.53
C LEU A 477 16.11 -59.20 -4.81
N SER A 478 17.41 -59.19 -4.49
CA SER A 478 18.10 -58.01 -3.94
C SER A 478 17.97 -56.79 -4.85
N LYS A 479 18.29 -56.94 -6.14
CA LYS A 479 18.15 -55.86 -7.14
C LYS A 479 16.70 -55.37 -7.30
N SER A 480 15.71 -56.27 -7.14
CA SER A 480 14.29 -55.92 -7.13
C SER A 480 13.91 -55.10 -5.90
N ILE A 481 14.40 -55.49 -4.71
CA ILE A 481 14.19 -54.76 -3.44
C ILE A 481 14.79 -53.35 -3.52
N ASP A 482 15.97 -53.18 -4.11
CA ASP A 482 16.60 -51.87 -4.30
C ASP A 482 15.80 -50.98 -5.26
N ARG A 483 15.35 -51.55 -6.39
CA ARG A 483 14.47 -50.85 -7.33
C ARG A 483 13.17 -50.40 -6.66
N LEU A 484 12.54 -51.28 -5.88
CA LEU A 484 11.31 -50.99 -5.16
C LEU A 484 11.54 -49.97 -4.04
N SER A 485 12.69 -50.00 -3.36
CA SER A 485 13.05 -48.97 -2.37
C SER A 485 13.20 -47.60 -3.02
N ASN A 486 13.86 -47.51 -4.17
CA ASN A 486 13.94 -46.28 -4.95
C ASN A 486 12.55 -45.79 -5.43
N LYS A 487 11.68 -46.72 -5.88
CA LYS A 487 10.29 -46.42 -6.25
C LYS A 487 9.49 -45.89 -5.05
N ILE A 488 9.61 -46.51 -3.88
CA ILE A 488 8.97 -46.09 -2.62
C ILE A 488 9.44 -44.70 -2.22
N ASN A 489 10.74 -44.39 -2.28
CA ASN A 489 11.26 -43.07 -1.95
C ASN A 489 10.63 -41.99 -2.85
N LYS A 490 10.63 -42.20 -4.17
CA LYS A 490 9.99 -41.29 -5.14
C LYS A 490 8.48 -41.15 -4.91
N LEU A 491 7.77 -42.25 -4.62
CA LEU A 491 6.33 -42.23 -4.34
C LEU A 491 6.00 -41.56 -3.00
N SER A 492 6.85 -41.73 -1.99
CA SER A 492 6.73 -41.08 -0.69
C SER A 492 6.85 -39.56 -0.81
N GLU A 493 7.83 -39.06 -1.56
CA GLU A 493 7.96 -37.63 -1.89
C GLU A 493 6.74 -37.11 -2.67
N ARG A 494 6.25 -37.86 -3.66
CA ARG A 494 5.05 -37.48 -4.42
C ARG A 494 3.80 -37.46 -3.54
N SER A 495 3.68 -38.41 -2.61
CA SER A 495 2.57 -38.47 -1.65
C SER A 495 2.60 -37.25 -0.72
N ALA A 496 3.76 -36.91 -0.17
CA ALA A 496 3.95 -35.70 0.64
C ALA A 496 3.58 -34.42 -0.14
N LYS A 497 4.03 -34.28 -1.40
CA LYS A 497 3.65 -33.15 -2.26
C LYS A 497 2.14 -33.09 -2.53
N ALA A 498 1.48 -34.23 -2.72
CA ALA A 498 0.04 -34.31 -2.92
C ALA A 498 -0.74 -33.91 -1.65
N ASP A 499 -0.28 -34.33 -0.47
CA ASP A 499 -0.84 -33.95 0.83
C ASP A 499 -0.74 -32.43 1.05
N LEU A 500 0.42 -31.84 0.76
CA LEU A 500 0.63 -30.38 0.82
C LEU A 500 -0.30 -29.63 -0.15
N ALA A 501 -0.49 -30.14 -1.37
CA ALA A 501 -1.37 -29.53 -2.36
C ALA A 501 -2.84 -29.53 -1.92
N VAL A 502 -3.32 -30.64 -1.37
CA VAL A 502 -4.68 -30.74 -0.81
C VAL A 502 -4.83 -29.79 0.38
N GLY A 503 -3.87 -29.78 1.31
CA GLY A 503 -3.86 -28.85 2.44
C GLY A 503 -3.93 -27.38 2.02
N LYS A 504 -3.12 -27.01 1.03
CA LYS A 504 -3.12 -25.65 0.44
C LYS A 504 -4.48 -25.27 -0.15
N ILE A 505 -5.13 -26.15 -0.91
CA ILE A 505 -6.43 -25.87 -1.51
C ILE A 505 -7.50 -25.71 -0.42
N LYS A 506 -7.50 -26.57 0.61
CA LYS A 506 -8.42 -26.48 1.75
C LYS A 506 -8.26 -25.17 2.52
N ALA A 507 -7.02 -24.78 2.81
CA ALA A 507 -6.70 -23.50 3.45
C ALA A 507 -7.18 -22.30 2.64
N GLN A 508 -6.89 -22.28 1.33
CA GLN A 508 -7.34 -21.21 0.43
C GLN A 508 -8.87 -21.10 0.37
N MET A 509 -9.56 -22.24 0.30
CA MET A 509 -11.01 -22.30 0.26
C MET A 509 -11.64 -21.80 1.57
N ALA A 510 -11.12 -22.23 2.72
CA ALA A 510 -11.58 -21.79 4.04
C ALA A 510 -11.45 -20.26 4.20
N VAL A 511 -10.26 -19.72 3.91
CA VAL A 511 -10.02 -18.27 3.96
C VAL A 511 -10.92 -17.51 2.98
N ALA A 512 -11.11 -18.02 1.75
CA ALA A 512 -11.97 -17.40 0.75
C ALA A 512 -13.44 -17.34 1.19
N GLN A 513 -13.94 -18.40 1.84
CA GLN A 513 -15.28 -18.47 2.37
C GLN A 513 -15.49 -17.49 3.52
N GLN A 514 -14.55 -17.43 4.47
CA GLN A 514 -14.65 -16.54 5.62
C GLN A 514 -14.56 -15.06 5.21
N LYS A 515 -13.64 -14.69 4.31
CA LYS A 515 -13.45 -13.28 3.89
C LYS A 515 -14.46 -12.77 2.86
N ARG A 516 -15.52 -13.52 2.55
CA ARG A 516 -16.47 -13.22 1.46
C ARG A 516 -17.05 -11.81 1.56
N THR A 517 -17.41 -11.40 2.77
CA THR A 517 -18.03 -10.10 3.08
C THR A 517 -17.10 -9.15 3.84
N TRP A 518 -15.83 -9.52 4.00
CA TRP A 518 -14.83 -8.74 4.75
C TRP A 518 -13.76 -8.16 3.84
N ASN A 519 -13.33 -6.93 4.13
CA ASN A 519 -12.27 -6.22 3.45
C ASN A 519 -10.98 -6.24 4.29
N LEU A 520 -10.13 -7.22 3.98
CA LEU A 520 -8.84 -7.44 4.65
C LEU A 520 -7.74 -6.45 4.21
N SER A 521 -7.93 -5.72 3.11
CA SER A 521 -6.92 -4.78 2.62
C SER A 521 -6.84 -3.55 3.52
N THR A 522 -7.99 -3.05 3.97
CA THR A 522 -8.08 -1.86 4.83
C THR A 522 -7.38 -2.07 6.17
N SER A 523 -7.61 -3.21 6.84
CA SER A 523 -6.94 -3.58 8.10
C SER A 523 -5.43 -3.71 7.88
N LEU A 524 -5.03 -4.51 6.89
CA LEU A 524 -3.63 -4.80 6.58
C LEU A 524 -2.80 -3.55 6.22
N LYS A 525 -3.40 -2.60 5.49
CA LYS A 525 -2.69 -1.40 5.03
C LYS A 525 -2.46 -0.38 6.15
N SER A 526 -3.36 -0.26 7.12
CA SER A 526 -3.44 0.97 7.94
C SER A 526 -3.56 0.76 9.45
N TYR A 527 -4.02 -0.40 9.93
CA TYR A 527 -4.42 -0.61 11.33
C TYR A 527 -3.60 -1.67 12.07
N ILE A 528 -2.90 -2.55 11.35
CA ILE A 528 -2.09 -3.62 11.95
C ILE A 528 -0.63 -3.19 11.88
N ASP A 529 0.08 -3.22 13.01
CA ASP A 529 1.52 -3.02 13.04
C ASP A 529 2.23 -4.18 12.31
N PRO A 530 2.93 -3.92 11.19
CA PRO A 530 3.62 -4.96 10.42
C PRO A 530 4.75 -5.67 11.22
N ARG A 531 5.28 -5.06 12.29
CA ARG A 531 6.31 -5.68 13.16
C ARG A 531 5.78 -6.91 13.88
N VAL A 532 4.49 -6.96 14.17
CA VAL A 532 3.83 -8.14 14.78
C VAL A 532 3.90 -9.34 13.85
N TYR A 533 3.60 -9.13 12.57
CA TYR A 533 3.74 -10.16 11.55
C TYR A 533 5.19 -10.57 11.32
N HIS A 534 6.10 -9.60 11.29
CA HIS A 534 7.53 -9.87 11.12
C HIS A 534 8.09 -10.74 12.25
N ARG A 535 7.83 -10.36 13.51
CA ARG A 535 8.28 -11.09 14.70
C ARG A 535 7.71 -12.50 14.78
N TRP A 536 6.39 -12.65 14.57
CA TRP A 536 5.79 -13.99 14.53
C TRP A 536 6.36 -14.83 13.38
N GLY A 537 6.57 -14.21 12.21
CA GLY A 537 7.20 -14.84 11.06
C GLY A 537 8.59 -15.39 11.35
N GLN A 538 9.43 -14.63 12.05
CA GLN A 538 10.75 -15.10 12.50
C GLN A 538 10.64 -16.33 13.41
N GLN A 539 9.70 -16.34 14.36
CA GLN A 539 9.50 -17.48 15.29
C GLN A 539 9.10 -18.78 14.59
N VAL A 540 8.40 -18.69 13.45
CA VAL A 540 7.94 -19.86 12.70
C VAL A 540 8.68 -20.06 11.38
N GLY A 541 9.80 -19.38 11.13
CA GLY A 541 10.53 -19.49 9.87
C GLY A 541 9.66 -19.18 8.63
N TYR A 542 8.91 -18.09 8.66
CA TYR A 542 8.03 -17.63 7.58
C TYR A 542 8.16 -16.13 7.37
N ASP A 543 8.73 -15.72 6.24
CA ASP A 543 8.81 -14.31 5.87
C ASP A 543 7.43 -13.76 5.46
N VAL A 544 6.65 -13.32 6.46
CA VAL A 544 5.30 -12.78 6.23
C VAL A 544 5.34 -11.57 5.31
N LEU A 545 6.35 -10.71 5.45
CA LEU A 545 6.49 -9.52 4.62
C LEU A 545 6.61 -9.90 3.14
N ALA A 546 7.51 -10.82 2.77
CA ALA A 546 7.65 -11.22 1.37
C ALA A 546 6.51 -12.12 0.85
N LYS A 547 6.00 -13.03 1.69
CA LYS A 547 5.09 -14.12 1.24
C LYS A 547 3.60 -13.81 1.37
N TYR A 548 3.21 -12.86 2.22
CA TYR A 548 1.80 -12.52 2.45
C TYR A 548 1.43 -11.12 1.95
N TYR A 549 2.29 -10.12 2.15
CA TYR A 549 1.96 -8.76 1.74
C TYR A 549 2.05 -8.59 0.21
N PRO A 550 1.11 -7.86 -0.41
CA PRO A 550 1.26 -7.41 -1.80
C PRO A 550 2.49 -6.52 -1.98
N THR A 551 3.11 -6.52 -3.16
CA THR A 551 4.33 -5.77 -3.48
C THR A 551 4.31 -4.31 -3.03
N ILE A 552 3.20 -3.60 -3.23
CA ILE A 552 3.09 -2.20 -2.81
C ILE A 552 3.17 -2.02 -1.28
N LEU A 553 2.65 -2.98 -0.51
CA LEU A 553 2.73 -2.95 0.94
C LEU A 553 4.09 -3.45 1.45
N GLN A 554 4.77 -4.33 0.71
CA GLN A 554 6.17 -4.68 0.98
C GLN A 554 7.04 -3.42 0.93
N ARG A 555 6.91 -2.62 -0.14
CA ARG A 555 7.59 -1.32 -0.28
C ARG A 555 7.19 -0.34 0.82
N LYS A 556 5.90 -0.26 1.17
CA LYS A 556 5.41 0.63 2.25
C LYS A 556 6.00 0.27 3.62
N PHE A 557 6.18 -1.02 3.90
CA PHE A 557 6.64 -1.51 5.19
C PHE A 557 8.11 -1.97 5.17
N ALA A 558 8.89 -1.49 4.20
CA ALA A 558 10.31 -1.79 4.05
C ALA A 558 11.10 -1.46 5.34
N TRP A 559 10.75 -0.35 5.98
CA TRP A 559 11.35 0.12 7.24
C TRP A 559 11.35 -0.92 8.37
N VAL A 560 10.41 -1.88 8.37
CA VAL A 560 10.36 -2.95 9.38
C VAL A 560 11.60 -3.84 9.34
N ARG A 561 12.16 -4.06 8.14
CA ARG A 561 13.41 -4.83 7.98
C ARG A 561 14.64 -4.02 8.34
N LEU A 562 14.58 -2.71 8.16
CA LEU A 562 15.71 -1.79 8.32
C LEU A 562 15.86 -1.28 9.77
N GLU A 563 14.79 -1.29 10.58
CA GLU A 563 14.84 -0.89 12.00
C GLU A 563 15.78 -1.77 12.85
N GLY A 564 15.92 -3.06 12.52
CA GLY A 564 16.84 -3.97 13.22
C GLY A 564 18.31 -3.57 13.12
N ASP A 565 18.70 -2.92 12.03
CA ASP A 565 20.09 -2.57 11.71
C ASP A 565 20.49 -1.14 12.18
N ARG A 566 19.52 -0.25 12.44
CA ARG A 566 19.79 1.16 12.80
C ARG A 566 20.13 1.38 14.28
N LEU A 567 19.60 0.57 15.19
CA LEU A 567 19.78 0.73 16.65
C LEU A 567 21.16 0.24 17.14
N THR A 568 21.89 -0.53 16.34
CA THR A 568 23.17 -1.13 16.73
C THR A 568 24.39 -0.24 16.47
N ARG A 569 24.27 0.87 15.73
CA ARG A 569 25.45 1.54 15.15
C ARG A 569 25.62 3.04 15.41
N THR A 570 24.67 3.71 16.07
CA THR A 570 24.76 5.16 16.35
C THR A 570 25.47 5.53 17.66
N ALA A 571 26.07 4.57 18.37
CA ALA A 571 26.65 4.83 19.69
C ALA A 571 28.12 5.28 19.70
N ASN A 572 28.88 5.15 18.60
CA ASN A 572 30.34 5.41 18.59
C ASN A 572 30.91 5.99 17.26
N ALA A 573 30.09 6.55 16.37
CA ALA A 573 30.58 7.01 15.05
C ALA A 573 31.26 8.38 15.12
N VAL A 574 32.54 8.45 14.73
CA VAL A 574 33.36 9.68 14.57
C VAL A 574 32.90 10.54 13.38
N VAL A 575 32.15 9.94 12.45
CA VAL A 575 31.71 10.54 11.18
C VAL A 575 30.21 10.37 11.01
N VAL A 576 29.52 11.43 10.58
CA VAL A 576 28.09 11.43 10.30
C VAL A 576 27.85 11.32 8.79
N VAL A 577 27.23 10.22 8.35
CA VAL A 577 26.82 10.02 6.95
C VAL A 577 25.34 10.32 6.78
N ARG A 578 24.99 11.10 5.76
CA ARG A 578 23.60 11.49 5.43
C ARG A 578 23.43 11.76 3.94
N THR A 579 22.20 11.97 3.49
CA THR A 579 21.92 12.43 2.11
C THR A 579 22.66 13.74 1.83
N CYS A 580 23.31 13.83 0.67
CA CYS A 580 23.97 15.04 0.19
C CYS A 580 22.91 15.99 -0.39
N LEU A 581 22.84 17.22 0.14
CA LEU A 581 21.92 18.25 -0.34
C LEU A 581 22.65 19.23 -1.28
N ALA A 582 21.91 20.00 -2.07
CA ALA A 582 22.49 21.03 -2.96
C ALA A 582 23.40 22.01 -2.20
N GLN A 583 22.98 22.44 -1.01
CA GLN A 583 23.75 23.33 -0.14
C GLN A 583 25.05 22.71 0.42
N ASP A 584 25.22 21.39 0.35
CA ASP A 584 26.45 20.73 0.81
C ASP A 584 27.53 20.69 -0.25
N VAL A 585 27.19 20.92 -1.52
CA VAL A 585 28.11 20.72 -2.65
C VAL A 585 29.29 21.69 -2.61
N GLU A 586 29.09 22.90 -2.11
CA GLU A 586 30.17 23.87 -1.86
C GLU A 586 31.29 23.29 -0.96
N LYS A 587 30.93 22.44 0.01
CA LYS A 587 31.89 21.81 0.93
C LYS A 587 32.75 20.75 0.23
N LEU A 588 32.29 20.23 -0.91
CA LEU A 588 32.92 19.13 -1.64
C LEU A 588 33.91 19.60 -2.70
N VAL A 589 33.83 20.87 -3.14
CA VAL A 589 34.68 21.44 -4.21
C VAL A 589 36.17 21.20 -3.96
N SER A 590 36.62 21.41 -2.72
CA SER A 590 38.03 21.19 -2.33
C SER A 590 38.44 19.72 -2.43
N ILE A 591 37.58 18.79 -2.00
CA ILE A 591 37.83 17.35 -2.04
C ILE A 591 37.92 16.86 -3.49
N PHE A 592 37.02 17.34 -4.35
CA PHE A 592 37.02 17.05 -5.79
C PHE A 592 38.30 17.56 -6.47
N ALA A 593 38.70 18.80 -6.18
CA ALA A 593 39.91 19.40 -6.72
C ALA A 593 41.19 18.68 -6.25
N GLU A 594 41.22 18.15 -5.03
CA GLU A 594 42.34 17.37 -4.52
C GLU A 594 42.42 15.96 -5.12
N ALA A 595 41.30 15.24 -5.20
CA ALA A 595 41.29 13.90 -5.79
C ALA A 595 41.66 13.91 -7.28
N GLY A 596 41.26 14.95 -8.03
CA GLY A 596 41.59 15.10 -9.45
C GLY A 596 43.08 15.27 -9.73
N LYS A 597 43.89 15.71 -8.76
CA LYS A 597 45.35 15.85 -8.91
C LYS A 597 46.08 14.50 -8.95
N GLY A 598 45.47 13.43 -8.45
CA GLY A 598 46.11 12.12 -8.26
C GLY A 598 45.88 11.08 -9.37
N GLN A 599 45.04 11.36 -10.37
CA GLN A 599 44.67 10.39 -11.42
C GLN A 599 44.80 11.01 -12.83
N PRO A 600 45.88 10.71 -13.58
CA PRO A 600 46.07 11.22 -14.94
C PRO A 600 44.95 10.73 -15.87
N GLY A 601 44.17 11.66 -16.44
CA GLY A 601 43.08 11.37 -17.39
C GLY A 601 41.67 11.40 -16.81
N CYS A 602 41.49 11.54 -15.50
CA CYS A 602 40.18 11.71 -14.88
C CYS A 602 39.80 13.20 -14.80
N GLN A 603 38.75 13.62 -15.51
CA GLN A 603 38.21 14.99 -15.45
C GLN A 603 37.07 15.05 -14.43
N LEU A 604 37.42 15.35 -13.17
CA LEU A 604 36.43 15.60 -12.13
C LEU A 604 35.83 17.02 -12.25
N PRO A 605 34.54 17.19 -11.92
CA PRO A 605 33.93 18.51 -11.77
C PRO A 605 34.73 19.45 -10.87
N ALA A 606 34.91 20.70 -11.29
CA ALA A 606 35.71 21.70 -10.61
C ALA A 606 34.87 22.73 -9.83
N THR A 607 33.58 22.84 -10.16
CA THR A 607 32.66 23.79 -9.52
C THR A 607 31.51 23.11 -8.81
N ALA A 608 30.88 23.79 -7.85
CA ALA A 608 29.72 23.25 -7.14
C ALA A 608 28.53 22.98 -8.08
N GLU A 609 28.37 23.79 -9.13
CA GLU A 609 27.34 23.59 -10.16
C GLU A 609 27.59 22.33 -10.98
N GLU A 610 28.85 22.09 -11.40
CA GLU A 610 29.23 20.87 -12.13
C GLU A 610 29.09 19.62 -11.26
N ILE A 611 29.49 19.66 -9.98
CA ILE A 611 29.31 18.55 -9.04
C ILE A 611 27.82 18.25 -8.85
N SER A 612 27.00 19.30 -8.65
CA SER A 612 25.55 19.15 -8.51
C SER A 612 24.94 18.52 -9.75
N ALA A 613 25.32 19.00 -10.94
CA ALA A 613 24.83 18.47 -12.19
C ALA A 613 25.28 17.01 -12.42
N ALA A 614 26.49 16.64 -12.05
CA ALA A 614 26.99 15.29 -12.26
C ALA A 614 26.35 14.27 -11.29
N TYR A 615 26.22 14.62 -10.01
CA TYR A 615 26.04 13.63 -8.95
C TYR A 615 24.76 13.78 -8.12
N LEU A 616 24.13 14.95 -8.08
CA LEU A 616 22.89 15.11 -7.34
C LEU A 616 21.67 14.63 -8.14
N PRO A 617 20.62 14.13 -7.47
CA PRO A 617 19.43 13.65 -8.15
C PRO A 617 18.69 14.76 -8.89
N SER A 618 18.27 14.45 -10.12
CA SER A 618 17.41 15.31 -10.95
C SER A 618 16.26 14.50 -11.53
N LEU A 619 15.14 15.16 -11.80
CA LEU A 619 13.96 14.53 -12.40
C LEU A 619 14.17 14.21 -13.89
N ASP A 620 15.08 14.92 -14.56
CA ASP A 620 15.36 14.75 -15.99
C ASP A 620 16.50 13.77 -16.26
N LYS A 621 17.08 13.18 -15.20
CA LYS A 621 18.22 12.26 -15.27
C LYS A 621 17.83 10.85 -14.82
N PRO A 622 18.62 9.83 -15.18
CA PRO A 622 18.53 8.52 -14.54
C PRO A 622 18.57 8.64 -13.01
N TRP A 623 17.99 7.68 -12.32
CA TRP A 623 17.96 7.69 -10.86
C TRP A 623 19.38 7.60 -10.29
N CYS A 624 19.65 8.41 -9.27
CA CYS A 624 20.79 8.28 -8.39
C CYS A 624 20.41 8.72 -6.96
N GLU A 625 21.25 8.36 -6.00
CA GLU A 625 21.22 8.88 -4.63
C GLU A 625 22.63 9.27 -4.19
N ALA A 626 22.81 10.52 -3.76
CA ALA A 626 24.09 11.03 -3.26
C ALA A 626 24.10 11.10 -1.73
N ILE A 627 25.20 10.67 -1.11
CA ILE A 627 25.45 10.73 0.32
C ILE A 627 26.75 11.48 0.61
N ILE A 628 26.80 12.18 1.73
CA ILE A 628 27.94 12.94 2.20
C ILE A 628 28.34 12.47 3.60
N ALA A 629 29.65 12.36 3.83
CA ALA A 629 30.24 12.11 5.13
C ALA A 629 30.77 13.43 5.71
N CYS A 630 30.38 13.75 6.94
CA CYS A 630 30.82 14.92 7.67
C CYS A 630 31.49 14.56 8.98
N ASP A 631 32.55 15.29 9.35
CA ASP A 631 33.17 15.19 10.67
C ASP A 631 32.31 15.87 11.76
N GLU A 632 32.75 15.81 13.01
CA GLU A 632 32.07 16.45 14.16
C GLU A 632 31.90 17.97 14.01
N ALA A 633 32.80 18.62 13.25
CA ALA A 633 32.75 20.06 12.97
C ALA A 633 31.82 20.39 11.79
N GLY A 634 31.21 19.39 11.14
CA GLY A 634 30.32 19.55 10.00
C GLY A 634 31.04 19.81 8.67
N ARG A 635 32.36 19.62 8.61
CA ARG A 635 33.17 19.70 7.37
C ARG A 635 32.97 18.43 6.56
N ALA A 636 32.91 18.55 5.24
CA ALA A 636 32.83 17.39 4.37
C ALA A 636 34.17 16.64 4.37
N VAL A 637 34.11 15.33 4.57
CA VAL A 637 35.29 14.43 4.57
C VAL A 637 35.17 13.31 3.53
N GLY A 638 34.02 13.20 2.87
CA GLY A 638 33.82 12.30 1.74
C GLY A 638 32.42 12.39 1.16
N MET A 639 32.23 11.81 -0.02
CA MET A 639 30.94 11.69 -0.69
C MET A 639 30.89 10.36 -1.44
N ALA A 640 29.70 9.78 -1.52
CA ALA A 640 29.45 8.66 -2.41
C ALA A 640 28.11 8.81 -3.14
N VAL A 641 27.96 8.14 -4.28
CA VAL A 641 26.74 8.13 -5.09
C VAL A 641 26.42 6.70 -5.47
N LEU A 642 25.13 6.38 -5.40
CA LEU A 642 24.54 5.15 -5.92
C LEU A 642 23.75 5.48 -7.18
N GLY A 643 23.99 4.76 -8.27
CA GLY A 643 23.46 5.03 -9.61
C GLY A 643 24.52 5.57 -10.57
N PRO A 644 24.20 5.67 -11.88
CA PRO A 644 22.90 5.37 -12.48
C PRO A 644 22.65 3.86 -12.64
N GLU A 645 21.41 3.50 -12.96
CA GLU A 645 21.05 2.13 -13.35
C GLU A 645 21.47 1.85 -14.80
N ARG A 646 22.06 0.69 -15.05
CA ARG A 646 22.37 0.15 -16.39
C ARG A 646 21.82 -1.26 -16.54
N GLN A 647 21.34 -1.59 -17.74
CA GLN A 647 20.78 -2.92 -18.02
C GLN A 647 21.81 -3.78 -18.75
N GLU A 648 22.12 -4.96 -18.19
CA GLU A 648 22.93 -5.99 -18.82
C GLU A 648 22.13 -7.29 -18.92
N GLY A 649 21.48 -7.48 -20.08
CA GLY A 649 20.55 -8.59 -20.30
C GLY A 649 19.34 -8.53 -19.36
N LYS A 650 19.35 -9.33 -18.29
CA LYS A 650 18.30 -9.36 -17.25
C LYS A 650 18.77 -8.77 -15.92
N LEU A 651 20.06 -8.52 -15.79
CA LEU A 651 20.69 -7.94 -14.60
C LEU A 651 20.63 -6.41 -14.71
N THR A 652 20.33 -5.76 -13.60
CA THR A 652 20.39 -4.31 -13.45
C THR A 652 21.62 -3.97 -12.62
N LEU A 653 22.64 -3.43 -13.28
CA LEU A 653 23.83 -2.94 -12.61
C LEU A 653 23.56 -1.54 -12.06
N VAL A 654 23.89 -1.31 -10.79
CA VAL A 654 23.75 -0.02 -10.15
C VAL A 654 25.15 0.55 -9.91
N GLY A 655 25.47 1.62 -10.63
CA GLY A 655 26.77 2.27 -10.57
C GLY A 655 27.12 2.79 -9.19
N LEU A 656 28.41 2.95 -8.93
CA LEU A 656 28.95 3.53 -7.70
C LEU A 656 29.99 4.60 -7.99
N PHE A 657 30.00 5.59 -7.12
CA PHE A 657 31.00 6.65 -7.05
C PHE A 657 31.37 6.88 -5.59
N ALA A 658 32.64 7.05 -5.27
CA ALA A 658 33.09 7.42 -3.92
C ALA A 658 34.37 8.23 -3.96
N ILE A 659 34.35 9.38 -3.28
CA ILE A 659 35.50 10.26 -3.09
C ILE A 659 35.71 10.51 -1.60
N LEU A 660 36.96 10.44 -1.15
CA LEU A 660 37.36 10.60 0.24
C LEU A 660 38.40 11.70 0.34
N ALA A 661 38.27 12.58 1.33
CA ALA A 661 39.33 13.52 1.67
C ALA A 661 40.60 12.77 2.12
N PRO A 662 41.79 13.32 1.87
CA PRO A 662 43.02 12.80 2.46
C PRO A 662 43.05 13.06 3.97
N GLY A 663 43.54 12.11 4.78
CA GLY A 663 43.67 12.29 6.23
C GLY A 663 43.71 10.99 7.03
N GLU A 664 43.94 11.11 8.34
CA GLU A 664 44.09 9.97 9.27
C GLU A 664 42.80 9.18 9.49
N THR A 665 41.64 9.81 9.32
CA THR A 665 40.31 9.18 9.50
C THR A 665 39.76 8.56 8.21
N ARG A 666 40.58 8.44 7.16
CA ARG A 666 40.13 8.03 5.82
C ARG A 666 39.48 6.64 5.80
N GLU A 667 40.03 5.69 6.56
CA GLU A 667 39.50 4.32 6.66
C GLU A 667 38.13 4.29 7.36
N GLU A 668 37.98 5.05 8.46
CA GLU A 668 36.69 5.19 9.17
C GLU A 668 35.61 5.82 8.28
N VAL A 669 35.97 6.83 7.49
CA VAL A 669 35.06 7.46 6.51
C VAL A 669 34.67 6.44 5.41
N ALA A 670 35.63 5.64 4.94
CA ALA A 670 35.38 4.60 3.94
C ALA A 670 34.39 3.54 4.46
N GLU A 671 34.59 3.05 5.69
CA GLU A 671 33.68 2.11 6.34
C GLU A 671 32.28 2.70 6.50
N ALA A 672 32.18 3.94 6.98
CA ALA A 672 30.90 4.61 7.17
C ALA A 672 30.13 4.78 5.85
N LEU A 673 30.81 5.19 4.77
CA LEU A 673 30.21 5.33 3.45
C LEU A 673 29.83 3.99 2.84
N ALA A 674 30.67 2.95 2.93
CA ALA A 674 30.38 1.62 2.43
C ALA A 674 29.13 1.02 3.11
N VAL A 675 29.03 1.15 4.44
CA VAL A 675 27.86 0.70 5.20
C VAL A 675 26.59 1.41 4.74
N GLU A 676 26.65 2.74 4.56
CA GLU A 676 25.48 3.48 4.11
C GLU A 676 25.11 3.15 2.65
N LEU A 677 26.08 3.03 1.74
CA LEU A 677 25.85 2.58 0.36
C LEU A 677 25.15 1.22 0.34
N GLN A 678 25.59 0.25 1.14
CA GLN A 678 24.94 -1.05 1.24
C GLN A 678 23.49 -0.93 1.74
N ASN A 679 23.22 -0.05 2.71
CA ASN A 679 21.87 0.20 3.21
C ASN A 679 20.97 0.83 2.14
N ARG A 680 21.50 1.78 1.37
CA ARG A 680 20.81 2.43 0.24
C ARG A 680 20.52 1.44 -0.87
N PHE A 681 21.48 0.58 -1.20
CA PHE A 681 21.30 -0.46 -2.20
C PHE A 681 20.27 -1.51 -1.78
N ARG A 682 20.27 -1.96 -0.51
CA ARG A 682 19.21 -2.82 0.02
C ARG A 682 17.84 -2.15 -0.08
N THR A 683 17.77 -0.85 0.23
CA THR A 683 16.53 -0.07 0.10
C THR A 683 16.06 -0.02 -1.34
N TYR A 684 16.97 0.26 -2.28
CA TYR A 684 16.72 0.19 -3.72
C TYR A 684 16.15 -1.18 -4.14
N GLN A 685 16.78 -2.29 -3.75
CA GLN A 685 16.29 -3.64 -4.06
C GLN A 685 14.87 -3.90 -3.53
N VAL A 686 14.54 -3.39 -2.34
CA VAL A 686 13.18 -3.49 -1.79
C VAL A 686 12.17 -2.68 -2.60
N HIS A 687 12.57 -1.53 -3.13
CA HIS A 687 11.73 -0.74 -4.02
C HIS A 687 11.61 -1.32 -5.43
N HIS A 688 12.57 -2.16 -5.84
CA HIS A 688 12.71 -2.75 -7.17
C HIS A 688 12.72 -4.31 -7.17
N PRO A 689 11.75 -5.00 -6.52
CA PRO A 689 11.84 -6.43 -6.20
C PRO A 689 11.70 -7.38 -7.41
N LYS A 690 11.62 -6.84 -8.63
CA LYS A 690 11.54 -7.61 -9.89
C LYS A 690 12.78 -7.47 -10.76
N GLN A 691 13.68 -6.57 -10.41
CA GLN A 691 14.98 -6.43 -11.04
C GLN A 691 15.93 -7.32 -10.26
N ASP A 692 16.66 -8.16 -10.97
CA ASP A 692 17.89 -8.73 -10.43
C ASP A 692 18.91 -7.60 -10.43
N SER A 693 19.57 -7.30 -9.31
CA SER A 693 20.39 -6.10 -9.23
C SER A 693 21.64 -6.32 -8.41
N GLU A 694 22.76 -5.84 -8.96
CA GLU A 694 24.09 -5.91 -8.39
C GLU A 694 24.75 -4.53 -8.40
N LEU A 695 25.68 -4.32 -7.47
CA LEU A 695 26.50 -3.11 -7.43
C LEU A 695 27.60 -3.23 -8.47
N ASP A 696 27.85 -2.14 -9.18
CA ASP A 696 28.85 -2.08 -10.24
C ASP A 696 29.82 -0.92 -10.01
N ALA A 697 31.07 -1.26 -9.72
CA ALA A 697 32.18 -0.31 -9.57
C ALA A 697 33.03 -0.19 -10.86
N SER A 698 32.67 -0.90 -11.94
CA SER A 698 33.44 -0.96 -13.19
C SER A 698 33.11 0.14 -14.19
N ASP A 699 32.09 0.99 -13.92
CA ASP A 699 31.74 2.10 -14.80
C ASP A 699 32.80 3.21 -14.80
N LEU A 700 33.73 3.11 -15.75
CA LEU A 700 34.83 4.07 -15.96
C LEU A 700 34.36 5.47 -16.40
N SER A 701 33.07 5.69 -16.66
CA SER A 701 32.56 7.01 -17.07
C SER A 701 32.32 7.98 -15.89
N TRP A 702 32.45 7.54 -14.63
CA TRP A 702 32.08 8.29 -13.42
C TRP A 702 33.20 8.58 -12.41
N VAL A 703 34.40 8.02 -12.54
CA VAL A 703 35.26 7.60 -11.41
C VAL A 703 35.81 8.72 -10.50
N PRO A 704 35.64 8.68 -9.16
CA PRO A 704 36.58 7.95 -8.29
C PRO A 704 35.92 6.81 -7.52
N PHE A 705 36.67 5.73 -7.36
CA PHE A 705 36.38 4.62 -6.48
C PHE A 705 37.52 4.60 -5.46
N ALA A 706 37.27 5.11 -4.26
CA ALA A 706 38.18 4.94 -3.14
C ALA A 706 38.41 3.43 -2.93
N PRO A 707 39.62 2.88 -3.13
CA PRO A 707 39.87 1.44 -3.10
C PRO A 707 39.38 0.78 -1.81
N GLU A 708 39.49 1.51 -0.70
CA GLU A 708 39.06 1.08 0.63
C GLU A 708 37.54 0.80 0.66
N VAL A 709 36.74 1.66 0.02
CA VAL A 709 35.27 1.50 -0.06
C VAL A 709 34.92 0.28 -0.92
N ALA A 710 35.60 0.11 -2.05
CA ALA A 710 35.38 -1.02 -2.95
C ALA A 710 35.75 -2.36 -2.30
N GLU A 711 36.85 -2.41 -1.55
CA GLU A 711 37.28 -3.57 -0.78
C GLU A 711 36.25 -3.96 0.29
N ILE A 712 35.76 -2.98 1.08
CA ILE A 712 34.73 -3.22 2.11
C ILE A 712 33.42 -3.74 1.49
N LEU A 713 33.06 -3.27 0.30
CA LEU A 713 31.88 -3.73 -0.43
C LEU A 713 32.11 -5.08 -1.16
N GLY A 714 33.34 -5.58 -1.21
CA GLY A 714 33.70 -6.82 -1.91
C GLY A 714 33.63 -6.71 -3.44
N LEU A 715 33.95 -5.53 -3.98
CA LEU A 715 33.83 -5.20 -5.42
C LEU A 715 35.18 -5.17 -6.16
N THR A 716 36.27 -5.60 -5.54
CA THR A 716 37.58 -5.69 -6.20
C THR A 716 37.60 -6.86 -7.18
N ALA A 717 38.15 -6.64 -8.39
CA ALA A 717 38.33 -7.71 -9.37
C ALA A 717 39.18 -8.85 -8.76
N ASN A 718 38.68 -10.09 -8.83
CA ASN A 718 39.54 -11.24 -8.62
C ASN A 718 40.49 -11.31 -9.82
N ASP A 719 41.80 -11.35 -9.58
CA ASP A 719 42.85 -11.51 -10.60
C ASP A 719 42.71 -12.82 -11.44
N ASP A 720 41.72 -13.68 -11.17
CA ASP A 720 41.51 -14.97 -11.85
C ASP A 720 40.73 -14.88 -13.18
N ASP A 721 40.02 -13.78 -13.48
CA ASP A 721 39.25 -13.64 -14.73
C ASP A 721 40.06 -13.04 -15.91
N ALA A 722 41.35 -12.75 -15.72
CA ALA A 722 42.24 -12.15 -16.74
C ALA A 722 43.05 -13.18 -17.56
N LEU A 723 42.71 -14.47 -17.51
CA LEU A 723 43.43 -15.54 -18.23
C LEU A 723 42.49 -16.47 -19.00
N ASP A 724 41.72 -15.95 -19.97
CA ASP A 724 41.25 -16.81 -21.08
C ASP A 724 41.03 -16.04 -22.40
N GLU A 725 41.98 -15.17 -22.77
CA GLU A 725 42.07 -14.59 -24.12
C GLU A 725 43.27 -15.18 -24.89
N THR A 726 43.36 -16.52 -25.01
CA THR A 726 44.16 -17.14 -26.08
C THR A 726 43.56 -18.46 -26.54
N ALA A 727 42.48 -18.41 -27.31
CA ALA A 727 42.10 -19.49 -28.22
C ALA A 727 41.36 -18.92 -29.44
N VAL A 728 42.09 -18.19 -30.28
CA VAL A 728 41.67 -17.94 -31.67
C VAL A 728 41.93 -19.24 -32.44
N GLU A 729 40.91 -20.08 -32.60
CA GLU A 729 40.91 -21.13 -33.63
C GLU A 729 40.46 -20.52 -34.96
N GLU A 730 41.38 -20.49 -35.92
CA GLU A 730 41.12 -20.16 -37.32
C GLU A 730 40.13 -21.16 -37.94
N PRO A 731 39.18 -20.71 -38.78
CA PRO A 731 38.31 -21.61 -39.50
C PRO A 731 39.04 -22.19 -40.73
N SER A 732 39.33 -23.50 -40.72
CA SER A 732 39.80 -24.21 -41.91
C SER A 732 38.64 -24.49 -42.87
N GLU A 733 38.81 -24.06 -44.11
CA GLU A 733 37.97 -24.40 -45.25
C GLU A 733 37.97 -25.91 -45.57
N LEU A 734 36.90 -26.33 -46.24
CA LEU A 734 36.75 -27.43 -47.21
C LEU A 734 35.95 -28.70 -46.82
N GLU A 735 34.95 -28.91 -47.70
CA GLU A 735 34.09 -30.06 -48.03
C GLU A 735 32.82 -30.35 -47.19
#